data_AF-A0AA51R7M0-F1
#
_entry.id   AF-A0AA51R7M0-F1
#
_cell.length_a   1.000
_cell.length_b   1.000
_cell.length_c   1.000
_cell.angle_alpha   90.00
_cell.angle_beta   90.00
_cell.angle_gamma   90.00
#
_symmetry.space_group_name_H-M   'P 1'
#
loop_
_entity.id
_entity.type
_entity.pdbx_description
1 polymer ?
#
loop_
_entity_poly.entity_id
_entity_poly.type
_entity_poly.pdbx_seq_one_letter_code
_entity_poly.pdbx_strand_id
1 'polypeptide(L)'
;MEKTIGKNQKKGSHKLYKIICLFCIITLLLSNVFSGLVLAVNDNPNASSVSNQLPIGKIENREKKESSIFSREITDDLLAIKSPEPPQSESIDQSFQDIRPFAAGESTYSMSYLKTLNYTDLVNLLVTLKYSDITDLFQYSQDAYEFYSNQSRMEALIDAINVRGRQYTSTDNKGIPTLCEVVRAGFYLGFYNSQLSELNSRNYHDKCLPAIVSVMNNVNFKLGTAQQDDLVSSIGLLMWNGSTNVDIINRTIPIFQQFQSNINTYIKDNAKGTAIYNLGGGIEYDINEELYNGVIPSKTIWYGRIDDFITQVSNIALLGNFNSDNGWLINNGLYWMGTLGKVHSNPSEGNRVLTQAMSSYPYLEEPYFQAASSIVDNYDGLDYYGRRIDIKEITQDGINKYLPKRYTFDDDKLIIYAGDDVTIDKVKRLYWASHEVRAQFYRAIGSDTPLEANNTDEVLTCYIYNSPHEYNMNRYLFGLDTNNGGMYIESWGSFYTYERTPQDSIYTLEELFRHEFTHYLQGRYLVPGMWGESEIYNNERLTWFEEGGAEWFAGSTRTDGIVPRKTMVSNIGRVEDRYSLSKTLHSSYDSGFTFYTYGFAVYNYMHEKNKDMFNSLNNAVKTNNVREYDNLISQYSNDNRLNTEYQNQMQHLVDNINTYYVPLVADDYLETHTRKDLESIYSDITSVVDLTNITTTQSQSEFFKTFTLRGTYTKATSQGPIADWEYMDLMANESLNALTSYPWSGYETVVCYFTNYKVNSLDEAEFDVVFHGILTGDGTIQVNNPPVAEANGPYVATKGEEISFSSMGSKDSDGTIISYLWDFGDGSTSTEANPYYTYLTAGTFTATLTVVDDKGEINTDEAQVIINEPEINPSDGITSEAEPNDIFDNANGPITSELTVLAEFHSNDNEDIYYFDVISNGEVDINVTPDRDLGISWMLYKASDTINYVAYPTSTTGERLTGSYDATVGRYYLYIYKYSGTGSYTIDVSGPLK
;
A
#
# COMPACT_ATOMS: atom_id res chain seq x y z
N MET A 1 14.24 -17.44 24.72
CA MET A 1 15.11 -17.46 25.92
C MET A 1 14.86 -16.19 26.73
N GLU A 2 14.45 -16.31 27.99
CA GLU A 2 14.28 -15.23 28.97
C GLU A 2 15.57 -14.92 29.76
N LYS A 3 15.66 -13.66 30.25
CA LYS A 3 16.44 -13.13 31.41
C LYS A 3 17.96 -12.96 31.19
N THR A 4 18.64 -11.81 31.46
CA THR A 4 18.51 -10.78 32.51
C THR A 4 19.43 -9.56 32.21
N ILE A 5 19.16 -8.41 32.88
CA ILE A 5 20.01 -7.20 33.12
C ILE A 5 19.81 -6.08 32.07
N GLY A 6 19.46 -4.82 32.40
CA GLY A 6 19.30 -4.10 33.65
C GLY A 6 19.04 -2.60 33.38
N LYS A 7 18.25 -1.98 34.25
CA LYS A 7 17.71 -0.61 34.23
C LYS A 7 18.71 0.50 33.87
N ASN A 8 18.35 1.32 32.88
CA ASN A 8 18.59 2.78 32.85
C ASN A 8 17.65 3.44 31.82
N GLN A 9 16.37 3.60 32.16
CA GLN A 9 15.43 4.40 31.37
C GLN A 9 15.59 5.89 31.68
N LYS A 10 16.28 6.62 30.80
CA LYS A 10 15.98 8.04 30.55
C LYS A 10 15.00 8.08 29.38
N LYS A 11 13.85 8.72 29.60
CA LYS A 11 12.83 9.04 28.58
C LYS A 11 13.49 9.78 27.41
N GLY A 12 13.76 9.07 26.32
CA GLY A 12 14.02 9.61 24.99
C GLY A 12 12.82 9.28 24.12
N SER A 13 12.12 10.30 23.65
CA SER A 13 11.06 10.17 22.65
C SER A 13 11.67 9.66 21.34
N HIS A 14 11.50 8.38 21.03
CA HIS A 14 11.72 7.86 19.68
C HIS A 14 10.57 8.35 18.80
N LYS A 15 10.77 9.47 18.11
CA LYS A 15 10.08 9.77 16.85
C LYS A 15 11.01 9.31 15.73
N LEU A 16 10.62 8.24 15.06
CA LEU A 16 11.28 7.73 13.86
C LEU A 16 11.17 8.83 12.78
N TYR A 17 12.30 9.23 12.20
CA TYR A 17 12.34 10.22 11.13
C TYR A 17 11.81 9.57 9.85
N LYS A 18 10.68 10.08 9.33
CA LYS A 18 10.28 9.89 7.92
C LYS A 18 11.29 10.63 7.05
N ILE A 19 12.29 9.92 6.54
CA ILE A 19 12.95 10.28 5.28
C ILE A 19 12.53 9.19 4.31
N ILE A 20 11.44 9.45 3.61
CA ILE A 20 11.05 8.72 2.41
C ILE A 20 11.01 9.81 1.33
N CYS A 21 11.74 9.60 0.25
CA CYS A 21 11.70 10.44 -0.94
C CYS A 21 10.25 10.62 -1.39
N LEU A 22 9.69 11.80 -1.12
CA LEU A 22 8.40 12.24 -1.61
C LEU A 22 8.58 12.75 -3.05
N PHE A 23 8.93 11.86 -3.99
CA PHE A 23 8.79 12.05 -5.43
C PHE A 23 8.85 10.67 -6.10
N CYS A 24 7.77 9.90 -5.98
CA CYS A 24 7.53 8.70 -6.78
C CYS A 24 6.03 8.61 -7.10
N ILE A 25 5.74 8.82 -8.39
CA ILE A 25 4.62 8.25 -9.15
C ILE A 25 3.22 8.80 -8.81
N ILE A 26 2.91 9.96 -9.40
CA ILE A 26 1.64 10.09 -10.12
C ILE A 26 1.83 9.39 -11.47
N THR A 27 0.82 8.60 -11.88
CA THR A 27 0.65 7.88 -13.15
C THR A 27 1.50 6.63 -13.40
N LEU A 28 0.95 5.46 -13.04
CA LEU A 28 0.93 4.24 -13.88
C LEU A 28 -0.11 3.23 -13.34
N LEU A 29 -1.40 3.58 -13.45
CA LEU A 29 -2.52 2.63 -13.55
C LEU A 29 -3.68 3.32 -14.30
N LEU A 30 -3.42 3.72 -15.55
CA LEU A 30 -4.46 4.04 -16.53
C LEU A 30 -3.98 3.60 -17.92
N SER A 31 -4.12 2.32 -18.22
CA SER A 31 -4.17 1.85 -19.60
C SER A 31 -5.05 0.61 -19.73
N ASN A 32 -6.37 0.83 -19.80
CA ASN A 32 -7.24 0.25 -20.83
C ASN A 32 -8.67 0.80 -20.77
N VAL A 33 -8.84 2.09 -21.09
CA VAL A 33 -9.92 2.58 -21.96
C VAL A 33 -9.34 3.73 -22.79
N PHE A 34 -8.81 3.43 -23.98
CA PHE A 34 -8.28 4.44 -24.91
C PHE A 34 -9.41 5.11 -25.72
N SER A 35 -9.38 6.44 -25.85
CA SER A 35 -9.43 7.16 -27.14
C SER A 35 -9.40 8.69 -26.94
N GLY A 36 -8.48 9.38 -27.63
CA GLY A 36 -8.52 10.85 -27.77
C GLY A 36 -7.19 11.58 -27.91
N LEU A 37 -6.60 11.52 -29.12
CA LEU A 37 -5.65 12.45 -29.77
C LEU A 37 -5.15 13.70 -28.99
N VAL A 38 -3.82 13.94 -28.96
CA VAL A 38 -3.12 15.05 -29.67
C VAL A 38 -1.61 15.14 -29.30
N LEU A 39 -0.79 14.90 -30.34
CA LEU A 39 0.45 15.53 -30.82
C LEU A 39 1.69 15.77 -29.93
N ALA A 40 2.77 15.14 -30.41
CA ALA A 40 4.18 15.40 -30.16
C ALA A 40 4.66 16.79 -30.61
N VAL A 41 5.70 17.33 -29.94
CA VAL A 41 6.58 18.38 -30.48
C VAL A 41 8.04 18.03 -30.15
N ASN A 42 8.86 18.15 -31.19
CA ASN A 42 10.28 17.81 -31.32
C ASN A 42 11.25 18.64 -30.47
N ASP A 43 12.36 17.99 -30.11
CA ASP A 43 13.65 18.57 -29.70
C ASP A 43 14.35 19.36 -30.81
N ASN A 44 15.08 20.42 -30.42
CA ASN A 44 16.44 20.68 -30.94
C ASN A 44 17.24 21.62 -30.00
N PRO A 45 18.58 21.46 -29.85
CA PRO A 45 19.38 21.90 -28.72
C PRO A 45 20.20 23.17 -29.01
N ASN A 46 20.58 23.90 -27.95
CA ASN A 46 21.87 24.59 -27.77
C ASN A 46 21.77 25.58 -26.59
N ALA A 47 22.40 25.26 -25.46
CA ALA A 47 23.21 26.19 -24.65
C ALA A 47 23.66 25.47 -23.38
N SER A 48 24.96 25.24 -23.30
CA SER A 48 25.68 24.82 -22.11
C SER A 48 25.49 25.80 -20.96
N SER A 49 25.21 25.30 -19.76
CA SER A 49 25.55 26.03 -18.54
C SER A 49 26.01 25.06 -17.44
N VAL A 50 27.15 25.46 -16.88
CA VAL A 50 27.92 24.81 -15.83
C VAL A 50 27.16 24.95 -14.52
N SER A 51 26.81 23.85 -13.84
CA SER A 51 26.34 23.91 -12.44
C SER A 51 27.52 23.75 -11.49
N ASN A 52 27.79 24.80 -10.73
CA ASN A 52 28.59 24.74 -9.53
C ASN A 52 27.74 24.09 -8.43
N GLN A 53 28.35 23.12 -7.75
CA GLN A 53 27.87 22.47 -6.54
C GLN A 53 27.42 23.47 -5.47
N LEU A 54 26.39 23.12 -4.70
CA LEU A 54 26.19 23.64 -3.34
C LEU A 54 26.24 22.49 -2.32
N PRO A 55 26.85 22.70 -1.14
CA PRO A 55 27.22 21.64 -0.20
C PRO A 55 26.20 21.46 0.93
N ILE A 56 26.03 20.20 1.35
CA ILE A 56 25.22 19.79 2.52
C ILE A 56 25.93 20.23 3.81
N GLY A 57 25.30 21.15 4.55
CA GLY A 57 25.79 21.66 5.83
C GLY A 57 25.22 20.91 7.02
N LYS A 58 26.14 20.38 7.86
CA LYS A 58 25.94 19.79 9.19
C LYS A 58 24.95 20.57 10.07
N ILE A 59 24.04 19.85 10.73
CA ILE A 59 23.28 20.35 11.88
C ILE A 59 24.12 20.13 13.15
N GLU A 60 24.68 21.19 13.71
CA GLU A 60 25.26 21.19 15.05
C GLU A 60 24.17 21.32 16.12
N ASN A 61 24.26 20.45 17.13
CA ASN A 61 23.58 20.56 18.42
C ASN A 61 23.69 21.98 19.00
N ARG A 62 22.55 22.61 19.33
CA ARG A 62 22.53 23.76 20.25
C ARG A 62 21.73 23.45 21.50
N GLU A 63 22.47 23.43 22.60
CA GLU A 63 22.00 23.33 23.97
C GLU A 63 21.04 24.47 24.34
N LYS A 64 20.13 24.12 25.26
CA LYS A 64 19.28 25.02 26.03
C LYS A 64 20.08 26.20 26.60
N LYS A 65 19.58 27.41 26.41
CA LYS A 65 19.85 28.54 27.30
C LYS A 65 18.54 29.09 27.85
N GLU A 66 18.38 28.94 29.16
CA GLU A 66 17.49 29.75 29.98
C GLU A 66 17.94 31.22 29.93
N SER A 67 17.01 32.15 29.74
CA SER A 67 17.06 33.45 30.43
C SER A 67 15.70 34.15 30.43
N SER A 68 15.22 34.28 31.66
CA SER A 68 14.18 35.10 32.26
C SER A 68 14.05 36.59 31.82
N ILE A 69 12.79 37.07 31.93
CA ILE A 69 12.32 38.44 32.28
C ILE A 69 12.28 39.51 31.16
N PHE A 70 11.06 39.92 30.75
CA PHE A 70 10.46 41.18 31.18
C PHE A 70 8.94 41.20 30.92
N SER A 71 8.19 41.47 31.98
CA SER A 71 6.77 41.80 32.01
C SER A 71 6.50 43.14 31.34
N ARG A 72 5.47 43.23 30.49
CA ARG A 72 4.75 44.49 30.26
C ARG A 72 3.30 44.25 29.84
N GLU A 73 2.44 44.56 30.80
CA GLU A 73 1.11 45.18 30.73
C GLU A 73 0.28 44.97 29.46
N ILE A 74 -0.80 44.23 29.68
CA ILE A 74 -2.05 44.30 28.92
C ILE A 74 -2.65 45.69 29.13
N THR A 75 -2.95 46.39 28.03
CA THR A 75 -3.95 47.45 28.02
C THR A 75 -4.93 47.18 26.89
N ASP A 76 -6.18 46.97 27.29
CA ASP A 76 -7.37 47.12 26.44
C ASP A 76 -7.36 48.49 25.79
N ASP A 77 -7.33 48.54 24.46
CA ASP A 77 -7.96 49.59 23.68
C ASP A 77 -7.98 49.19 22.21
N LEU A 78 -9.16 48.93 21.66
CA LEU A 78 -9.63 49.34 20.31
C LEU A 78 -10.96 48.65 19.97
N LEU A 79 -12.02 49.13 20.61
CA LEU A 79 -13.32 49.23 19.96
C LEU A 79 -13.34 50.55 19.17
N ALA A 80 -13.89 50.48 17.96
CA ALA A 80 -14.22 51.57 17.04
C ALA A 80 -13.08 52.15 16.17
N ILE A 81 -12.91 51.59 14.97
CA ILE A 81 -12.48 52.36 13.80
C ILE A 81 -13.58 52.29 12.74
N LYS A 82 -14.05 53.48 12.39
CA LYS A 82 -15.11 53.81 11.44
C LYS A 82 -14.75 53.35 10.02
N SER A 83 -15.78 53.00 9.26
CA SER A 83 -15.75 52.83 7.80
C SER A 83 -15.04 54.00 7.11
N PRO A 84 -14.09 53.77 6.20
CA PRO A 84 -13.67 54.79 5.26
C PRO A 84 -14.73 54.97 4.16
N GLU A 85 -15.14 56.22 3.94
CA GLU A 85 -15.89 56.63 2.75
C GLU A 85 -15.08 56.37 1.46
N PRO A 86 -15.76 56.13 0.33
CA PRO A 86 -15.12 55.71 -0.92
C PRO A 86 -14.27 56.84 -1.52
N PRO A 87 -13.06 56.54 -2.06
CA PRO A 87 -12.38 57.49 -2.91
C PRO A 87 -13.16 57.69 -4.22
N GLN A 88 -13.28 58.95 -4.62
CA GLN A 88 -13.99 59.41 -5.80
C GLN A 88 -13.50 58.74 -7.08
N SER A 89 -14.45 58.47 -7.97
CA SER A 89 -14.25 57.96 -9.31
C SER A 89 -13.32 58.84 -10.13
N GLU A 90 -12.14 58.34 -10.47
CA GLU A 90 -11.50 58.71 -11.74
C GLU A 90 -11.99 57.73 -12.80
N SER A 91 -12.72 58.28 -13.77
CA SER A 91 -13.22 57.57 -14.94
C SER A 91 -12.03 57.06 -15.77
N ILE A 92 -11.78 55.74 -15.71
CA ILE A 92 -10.95 55.10 -16.72
C ILE A 92 -11.87 54.61 -17.84
N ASP A 93 -11.52 55.10 -19.01
CA ASP A 93 -12.18 55.13 -20.30
C ASP A 93 -12.71 53.76 -20.77
N GLN A 94 -13.92 53.79 -21.32
CA GLN A 94 -14.52 52.69 -22.06
C GLN A 94 -13.87 52.62 -23.45
N SER A 95 -12.79 51.85 -23.58
CA SER A 95 -12.33 51.38 -24.89
C SER A 95 -11.95 49.90 -24.86
N PHE A 96 -12.96 49.06 -24.61
CA PHE A 96 -12.91 47.64 -24.96
C PHE A 96 -13.28 47.47 -26.44
N GLN A 97 -12.46 47.93 -27.39
CA GLN A 97 -12.44 47.42 -28.76
C GLN A 97 -11.05 47.61 -29.39
N ASP A 98 -10.64 46.62 -30.18
CA ASP A 98 -9.40 46.47 -30.95
C ASP A 98 -8.15 45.95 -30.21
N ILE A 99 -8.13 44.63 -29.98
CA ILE A 99 -6.89 43.88 -29.73
C ILE A 99 -6.48 43.17 -31.02
N ARG A 100 -5.30 43.52 -31.55
CA ARG A 100 -4.62 42.72 -32.58
C ARG A 100 -4.18 41.39 -31.96
N PRO A 101 -4.33 40.25 -32.65
CA PRO A 101 -3.78 38.99 -32.18
C PRO A 101 -2.26 39.10 -32.11
N PHE A 102 -1.68 38.87 -30.93
CA PHE A 102 -0.25 38.66 -30.79
C PHE A 102 0.13 37.31 -31.42
N ALA A 103 1.29 37.29 -32.08
CA ALA A 103 1.70 36.20 -32.95
C ALA A 103 1.79 34.85 -32.21
N ALA A 104 1.09 33.86 -32.76
CA ALA A 104 1.30 32.45 -32.44
C ALA A 104 2.73 32.05 -32.85
N GLY A 105 3.58 31.70 -31.90
CA GLY A 105 4.98 31.36 -32.21
C GLY A 105 5.78 30.62 -31.13
N GLU A 106 5.44 30.74 -29.84
CA GLU A 106 6.13 30.00 -28.76
C GLU A 106 5.13 29.03 -28.09
N SER A 107 5.47 27.74 -28.04
CA SER A 107 4.65 26.69 -27.44
C SER A 107 4.89 26.50 -25.94
N THR A 108 5.86 27.22 -25.37
CA THR A 108 6.25 27.16 -23.94
C THR A 108 6.80 28.52 -23.49
N TYR A 109 6.68 28.83 -22.21
CA TYR A 109 7.11 30.06 -21.55
C TYR A 109 8.05 29.74 -20.38
N SER A 110 8.90 30.68 -20.00
CA SER A 110 9.83 30.54 -18.87
C SER A 110 9.69 31.66 -17.84
N MET A 111 10.13 31.42 -16.61
CA MET A 111 10.24 32.44 -15.56
C MET A 111 11.10 33.62 -16.00
N SER A 112 12.13 33.35 -16.82
CA SER A 112 12.99 34.36 -17.45
C SER A 112 12.20 35.35 -18.32
N TYR A 113 11.22 34.88 -19.06
CA TYR A 113 10.34 35.73 -19.86
C TYR A 113 9.27 36.40 -19.00
N LEU A 114 8.57 35.62 -18.17
CA LEU A 114 7.46 36.12 -17.35
C LEU A 114 7.89 37.26 -16.42
N LYS A 115 9.13 37.23 -15.91
CA LYS A 115 9.63 38.31 -15.04
C LYS A 115 9.79 39.67 -15.73
N THR A 116 9.82 39.70 -17.06
CA THR A 116 10.01 40.93 -17.85
C THR A 116 8.72 41.68 -18.11
N LEU A 117 7.56 41.00 -17.98
CA LEU A 117 6.26 41.57 -18.26
C LEU A 117 5.82 42.54 -17.15
N ASN A 118 5.12 43.60 -17.55
CA ASN A 118 4.36 44.40 -16.57
C ASN A 118 3.17 43.57 -16.06
N TYR A 119 2.57 43.99 -14.95
CA TYR A 119 1.56 43.17 -14.26
C TYR A 119 0.30 42.92 -15.11
N THR A 120 -0.13 43.90 -15.91
CA THR A 120 -1.29 43.74 -16.80
C THR A 120 -1.02 42.72 -17.90
N ASP A 121 0.12 42.84 -18.57
CA ASP A 121 0.49 41.93 -19.66
C ASP A 121 0.78 40.52 -19.14
N LEU A 122 1.39 40.40 -17.95
CA LEU A 122 1.60 39.14 -17.26
C LEU A 122 0.26 38.43 -17.00
N VAL A 123 -0.69 39.12 -16.37
CA VAL A 123 -2.01 38.55 -16.06
C VAL A 123 -2.76 38.18 -17.35
N ASN A 124 -2.73 39.04 -18.37
CA ASN A 124 -3.40 38.79 -19.65
C ASN A 124 -2.80 37.58 -20.39
N LEU A 125 -1.50 37.36 -20.27
CA LEU A 125 -0.87 36.17 -20.79
C LEU A 125 -1.30 34.94 -19.98
N LEU A 126 -1.07 34.93 -18.66
CA LEU A 126 -1.29 33.76 -17.80
C LEU A 126 -2.70 33.18 -17.90
N VAL A 127 -3.72 34.03 -18.07
CA VAL A 127 -5.13 33.57 -18.15
C VAL A 127 -5.47 32.88 -19.46
N THR A 128 -4.56 32.89 -20.44
CA THR A 128 -4.67 32.17 -21.71
C THR A 128 -3.88 30.86 -21.74
N LEU A 129 -3.01 30.65 -20.74
CA LEU A 129 -2.11 29.51 -20.66
C LEU A 129 -2.68 28.40 -19.78
N LYS A 130 -2.19 27.18 -19.98
CA LYS A 130 -2.12 26.17 -18.92
C LYS A 130 -0.85 26.39 -18.11
N TYR A 131 -0.87 26.09 -16.82
CA TYR A 131 0.34 26.21 -15.99
C TYR A 131 1.50 25.36 -16.53
N SER A 132 1.19 24.22 -17.16
CA SER A 132 2.15 23.32 -17.81
C SER A 132 2.88 23.94 -19.00
N ASP A 133 2.38 25.06 -19.53
CA ASP A 133 3.04 25.80 -20.59
C ASP A 133 4.24 26.60 -20.03
N ILE A 134 4.44 26.65 -18.70
CA ILE A 134 5.56 27.32 -18.03
C ILE A 134 6.55 26.26 -17.53
N THR A 135 7.68 26.12 -18.21
CA THR A 135 8.55 24.93 -18.09
C THR A 135 9.38 24.86 -16.81
N ASP A 136 9.67 26.01 -16.19
CA ASP A 136 10.49 26.16 -15.00
C ASP A 136 9.71 26.74 -13.80
N LEU A 137 8.37 26.61 -13.80
CA LEU A 137 7.47 27.27 -12.83
C LEU A 137 7.81 26.98 -11.36
N PHE A 138 8.07 25.71 -11.03
CA PHE A 138 8.39 25.22 -9.68
C PHE A 138 9.90 25.05 -9.45
N GLN A 139 10.74 25.48 -10.38
CA GLN A 139 12.19 25.35 -10.27
C GLN A 139 12.79 26.61 -9.65
N TYR A 140 13.64 26.42 -8.62
CA TYR A 140 14.35 27.57 -8.05
C TYR A 140 15.47 28.03 -8.99
N SER A 141 15.36 29.26 -9.46
CA SER A 141 16.35 29.94 -10.29
C SER A 141 16.48 31.40 -9.87
N GLN A 142 17.54 32.08 -10.35
CA GLN A 142 17.66 33.53 -10.15
C GLN A 142 16.45 34.29 -10.76
N ASP A 143 15.91 33.79 -11.86
CA ASP A 143 14.76 34.38 -12.55
C ASP A 143 13.47 34.16 -11.75
N ALA A 144 13.28 32.96 -11.19
CA ALA A 144 12.18 32.67 -10.29
C ALA A 144 12.27 33.50 -8.99
N TYR A 145 13.47 33.63 -8.41
CA TYR A 145 13.70 34.49 -7.26
C TYR A 145 13.32 35.95 -7.55
N GLU A 146 13.80 36.53 -8.66
CA GLU A 146 13.42 37.89 -9.07
C GLU A 146 11.92 38.02 -9.35
N PHE A 147 11.28 36.93 -9.78
CA PHE A 147 9.86 36.91 -10.01
C PHE A 147 9.05 36.96 -8.72
N TYR A 148 9.31 36.02 -7.81
CA TYR A 148 8.52 35.80 -6.62
C TYR A 148 8.88 36.76 -5.47
N SER A 149 10.12 37.28 -5.42
CA SER A 149 10.52 38.30 -4.44
C SER A 149 9.86 39.67 -4.69
N ASN A 150 9.21 39.87 -5.83
CA ASN A 150 8.47 41.10 -6.13
C ASN A 150 7.05 41.04 -5.50
N GLN A 151 6.90 41.61 -4.31
CA GLN A 151 5.63 41.60 -3.57
C GLN A 151 4.45 42.18 -4.37
N SER A 152 4.65 43.31 -5.06
CA SER A 152 3.60 43.94 -5.87
C SER A 152 3.16 43.07 -7.05
N ARG A 153 4.05 42.24 -7.60
CA ARG A 153 3.69 41.26 -8.62
C ARG A 153 2.81 40.15 -8.04
N MET A 154 3.20 39.61 -6.89
CA MET A 154 2.40 38.59 -6.20
C MET A 154 1.01 39.12 -5.84
N GLU A 155 0.93 40.35 -5.32
CA GLU A 155 -0.33 41.03 -5.04
C GLU A 155 -1.18 41.22 -6.31
N ALA A 156 -0.58 41.61 -7.43
CA ALA A 156 -1.30 41.74 -8.70
C ALA A 156 -1.86 40.39 -9.21
N LEU A 157 -1.15 39.28 -8.99
CA LEU A 157 -1.64 37.93 -9.33
C LEU A 157 -2.82 37.53 -8.43
N ILE A 158 -2.72 37.78 -7.12
CA ILE A 158 -3.80 37.51 -6.16
C ILE A 158 -5.03 38.37 -6.47
N ASP A 159 -4.84 39.65 -6.79
CA ASP A 159 -5.91 40.56 -7.19
C ASP A 159 -6.57 40.13 -8.51
N ALA A 160 -5.80 39.58 -9.45
CA ALA A 160 -6.34 39.02 -10.68
C ALA A 160 -7.29 37.85 -10.42
N ILE A 161 -6.94 36.94 -9.49
CA ILE A 161 -7.81 35.85 -9.02
C ILE A 161 -9.07 36.44 -8.40
N ASN A 162 -8.92 37.42 -7.49
CA ASN A 162 -10.04 38.08 -6.82
C ASN A 162 -11.04 38.71 -7.81
N VAL A 163 -10.56 39.44 -8.82
CA VAL A 163 -11.42 40.06 -9.84
C VAL A 163 -12.16 39.01 -10.67
N ARG A 164 -11.45 37.97 -11.10
CA ARG A 164 -12.01 36.92 -11.96
C ARG A 164 -12.94 35.98 -11.22
N GLY A 165 -12.76 35.81 -9.92
CA GLY A 165 -13.68 35.07 -9.05
C GLY A 165 -15.13 35.55 -9.17
N ARG A 166 -15.34 36.85 -9.41
CA ARG A 166 -16.67 37.44 -9.62
C ARG A 166 -17.24 37.23 -11.03
N GLN A 167 -16.44 36.76 -11.98
CA GLN A 167 -16.74 36.83 -13.42
C GLN A 167 -16.81 35.47 -14.11
N TYR A 168 -16.26 34.41 -13.52
CA TYR A 168 -16.27 33.09 -14.12
C TYR A 168 -17.68 32.50 -14.19
N THR A 169 -17.89 31.62 -15.16
CA THR A 169 -19.17 30.94 -15.42
C THR A 169 -18.97 29.43 -15.40
N SER A 170 -20.06 28.67 -15.56
CA SER A 170 -19.98 27.21 -15.69
C SER A 170 -19.22 26.71 -16.93
N THR A 171 -18.86 27.59 -17.88
CA THR A 171 -18.17 27.21 -19.13
C THR A 171 -16.87 27.95 -19.37
N ASP A 172 -16.49 28.86 -18.47
CA ASP A 172 -15.28 29.67 -18.59
C ASP A 172 -14.76 29.99 -17.18
N ASN A 173 -13.65 29.34 -16.80
CA ASN A 173 -12.98 29.51 -15.50
C ASN A 173 -12.13 30.81 -15.41
N LYS A 174 -12.10 31.63 -16.47
CA LYS A 174 -11.36 32.90 -16.57
C LYS A 174 -9.85 32.78 -16.34
N GLY A 175 -9.27 31.59 -16.53
CA GLY A 175 -7.84 31.34 -16.28
C GLY A 175 -7.44 31.37 -14.80
N ILE A 176 -8.41 31.25 -13.89
CA ILE A 176 -8.15 31.20 -12.44
C ILE A 176 -7.21 30.05 -12.06
N PRO A 177 -7.36 28.82 -12.60
CA PRO A 177 -6.45 27.71 -12.26
C PRO A 177 -4.97 28.03 -12.49
N THR A 178 -4.62 28.57 -13.66
CA THR A 178 -3.23 28.94 -13.96
C THR A 178 -2.70 30.04 -13.03
N LEU A 179 -3.52 31.02 -12.68
CA LEU A 179 -3.14 32.04 -11.71
C LEU A 179 -2.91 31.43 -10.31
N CYS A 180 -3.77 30.50 -9.88
CA CYS A 180 -3.59 29.76 -8.63
C CYS A 180 -2.26 29.00 -8.62
N GLU A 181 -1.94 28.25 -9.68
CA GLU A 181 -0.68 27.49 -9.78
C GLU A 181 0.57 28.39 -9.74
N VAL A 182 0.55 29.55 -10.40
CA VAL A 182 1.67 30.49 -10.32
C VAL A 182 1.84 31.03 -8.90
N VAL A 183 0.76 31.33 -8.18
CA VAL A 183 0.86 31.74 -6.78
C VAL A 183 1.37 30.60 -5.89
N ARG A 184 0.85 29.38 -6.08
CA ARG A 184 1.30 28.17 -5.36
C ARG A 184 2.79 27.90 -5.55
N ALA A 185 3.30 28.06 -6.77
CA ALA A 185 4.72 27.90 -7.06
C ALA A 185 5.58 28.90 -6.26
N GLY A 186 5.10 30.12 -6.06
CA GLY A 186 5.74 31.09 -5.17
C GLY A 186 5.83 30.62 -3.72
N PHE A 187 4.73 30.08 -3.16
CA PHE A 187 4.72 29.53 -1.80
C PHE A 187 5.61 28.30 -1.67
N TYR A 188 5.54 27.38 -2.63
CA TYR A 188 6.40 26.21 -2.69
C TYR A 188 7.89 26.59 -2.67
N LEU A 189 8.30 27.52 -3.54
CA LEU A 189 9.68 27.98 -3.57
C LEU A 189 10.06 28.73 -2.30
N GLY A 190 9.13 29.46 -1.68
CA GLY A 190 9.31 30.12 -0.39
C GLY A 190 9.58 29.15 0.76
N PHE A 191 8.92 27.99 0.76
CA PHE A 191 9.12 26.94 1.76
C PHE A 191 10.53 26.34 1.68
N TYR A 192 10.98 25.98 0.47
CA TYR A 192 12.27 25.30 0.27
C TYR A 192 13.47 26.24 0.20
N ASN A 193 13.28 27.53 -0.10
CA ASN A 193 14.39 28.46 -0.34
C ASN A 193 14.32 29.66 0.61
N SER A 194 15.31 29.73 1.51
CA SER A 194 15.39 30.77 2.55
C SER A 194 15.31 32.21 2.02
N GLN A 195 15.74 32.44 0.77
CA GLN A 195 15.69 33.74 0.08
C GLN A 195 14.26 34.22 -0.19
N LEU A 196 13.29 33.32 -0.25
CA LEU A 196 11.86 33.60 -0.47
C LEU A 196 11.02 33.30 0.79
N SER A 197 11.65 33.15 1.95
CA SER A 197 11.00 32.72 3.20
C SER A 197 9.81 33.58 3.67
N GLU A 198 9.73 34.85 3.23
CA GLU A 198 8.55 35.70 3.50
C GLU A 198 7.26 35.10 2.91
N LEU A 199 7.36 34.48 1.73
CA LEU A 199 6.23 33.85 1.04
C LEU A 199 5.72 32.61 1.77
N ASN A 200 6.51 32.02 2.67
CA ASN A 200 6.13 30.87 3.49
C ASN A 200 5.52 31.27 4.86
N SER A 201 5.18 32.56 5.03
CA SER A 201 4.56 33.01 6.28
C SER A 201 3.04 32.97 6.16
N ARG A 202 2.36 32.53 7.22
CA ARG A 202 0.89 32.53 7.28
C ARG A 202 0.29 33.91 6.97
N ASN A 203 0.91 34.98 7.48
CA ASN A 203 0.47 36.35 7.19
C ASN A 203 0.52 36.68 5.68
N TYR A 204 1.48 36.10 4.95
CA TYR A 204 1.53 36.26 3.50
C TYR A 204 0.51 35.36 2.80
N HIS A 205 0.34 34.11 3.24
CA HIS A 205 -0.69 33.21 2.73
C HIS A 205 -2.11 33.80 2.91
N ASP A 206 -2.35 34.49 4.02
CA ASP A 206 -3.65 35.13 4.35
C ASP A 206 -4.04 36.22 3.32
N LYS A 207 -3.08 36.76 2.56
CA LYS A 207 -3.37 37.69 1.45
C LYS A 207 -4.23 37.05 0.36
N CYS A 208 -4.24 35.71 0.24
CA CYS A 208 -5.08 34.99 -0.72
C CYS A 208 -6.55 34.86 -0.27
N LEU A 209 -6.87 35.02 1.02
CA LEU A 209 -8.21 34.76 1.56
C LEU A 209 -9.32 35.58 0.84
N PRO A 210 -9.15 36.89 0.57
CA PRO A 210 -10.17 37.66 -0.17
C PRO A 210 -10.39 37.13 -1.59
N ALA A 211 -9.33 36.65 -2.25
CA ALA A 211 -9.42 36.07 -3.59
C ALA A 211 -10.17 34.73 -3.56
N ILE A 212 -9.86 33.86 -2.59
CA ILE A 212 -10.56 32.58 -2.38
C ILE A 212 -12.05 32.83 -2.11
N VAL A 213 -12.37 33.75 -1.19
CA VAL A 213 -13.76 34.11 -0.87
C VAL A 213 -14.50 34.67 -2.10
N SER A 214 -13.83 35.46 -2.93
CA SER A 214 -14.41 35.98 -4.18
C SER A 214 -14.80 34.86 -5.14
N VAL A 215 -13.94 33.84 -5.29
CA VAL A 215 -14.21 32.66 -6.13
C VAL A 215 -15.36 31.82 -5.55
N MET A 216 -15.35 31.58 -4.24
CA MET A 216 -16.36 30.79 -3.54
C MET A 216 -17.74 31.46 -3.46
N ASN A 217 -17.82 32.78 -3.53
CA ASN A 217 -19.10 33.53 -3.52
C ASN A 217 -19.86 33.49 -4.86
N ASN A 218 -19.21 33.06 -5.93
CA ASN A 218 -19.85 32.97 -7.23
C ASN A 218 -20.81 31.77 -7.26
N VAL A 219 -21.99 31.96 -7.83
CA VAL A 219 -23.05 30.93 -7.94
C VAL A 219 -22.63 29.67 -8.71
N ASN A 220 -21.51 29.75 -9.45
CA ASN A 220 -20.92 28.64 -10.18
C ASN A 220 -19.89 27.84 -9.36
N PHE A 221 -19.61 28.21 -8.10
CA PHE A 221 -18.75 27.44 -7.20
C PHE A 221 -19.51 26.19 -6.69
N LYS A 222 -19.49 25.13 -7.50
CA LYS A 222 -20.15 23.85 -7.26
C LYS A 222 -19.55 22.78 -8.16
N LEU A 223 -19.72 21.50 -7.82
CA LEU A 223 -19.35 20.42 -8.74
C LEU A 223 -20.31 20.37 -9.93
N GLY A 224 -19.81 20.05 -11.11
CA GLY A 224 -20.61 20.04 -12.33
C GLY A 224 -19.80 19.86 -13.60
N THR A 225 -19.60 20.95 -14.34
CA THR A 225 -18.81 20.93 -15.58
C THR A 225 -17.31 20.84 -15.27
N ALA A 226 -16.51 20.45 -16.28
CA ALA A 226 -15.05 20.42 -16.15
C ALA A 226 -14.45 21.75 -15.65
N GLN A 227 -15.01 22.90 -16.09
CA GLN A 227 -14.53 24.21 -15.67
C GLN A 227 -14.84 24.52 -14.20
N GLN A 228 -15.96 24.00 -13.69
CA GLN A 228 -16.32 24.17 -12.29
C GLN A 228 -15.51 23.22 -11.40
N ASP A 229 -15.37 21.95 -11.80
CA ASP A 229 -14.62 20.94 -11.06
C ASP A 229 -13.13 21.34 -10.95
N ASP A 230 -12.53 21.80 -12.05
CA ASP A 230 -11.15 22.31 -12.10
C ASP A 230 -10.94 23.52 -11.18
N LEU A 231 -11.93 24.43 -11.14
CA LEU A 231 -11.89 25.60 -10.28
C LEU A 231 -12.03 25.24 -8.78
N VAL A 232 -12.94 24.33 -8.42
CA VAL A 232 -13.05 23.82 -7.04
C VAL A 232 -11.74 23.14 -6.62
N SER A 233 -11.18 22.30 -7.48
CA SER A 233 -9.89 21.65 -7.27
C SER A 233 -8.75 22.65 -7.08
N SER A 234 -8.64 23.66 -7.95
CA SER A 234 -7.61 24.71 -7.90
C SER A 234 -7.64 25.52 -6.60
N ILE A 235 -8.83 25.79 -6.07
CA ILE A 235 -8.97 26.46 -4.78
C ILE A 235 -8.49 25.57 -3.64
N GLY A 236 -8.82 24.27 -3.64
CA GLY A 236 -8.27 23.33 -2.67
C GLY A 236 -6.74 23.25 -2.73
N LEU A 237 -6.18 23.18 -3.94
CA LEU A 237 -4.74 23.21 -4.17
C LEU A 237 -4.06 24.49 -3.65
N LEU A 238 -4.69 25.66 -3.85
CA LEU A 238 -4.18 26.91 -3.29
C LEU A 238 -4.20 26.90 -1.76
N MET A 239 -5.19 26.23 -1.14
CA MET A 239 -5.26 26.08 0.33
C MET A 239 -4.14 25.19 0.86
N TRP A 240 -3.76 24.11 0.15
CA TRP A 240 -2.62 23.25 0.53
C TRP A 240 -1.30 24.00 0.71
N ASN A 241 -1.00 24.97 -0.15
CA ASN A 241 0.22 25.77 -0.07
C ASN A 241 0.03 27.11 0.64
N GLY A 242 -1.22 27.45 0.96
CA GLY A 242 -1.62 28.75 1.45
C GLY A 242 -2.15 28.67 2.86
N SER A 243 -3.36 29.19 3.05
CA SER A 243 -4.03 29.25 4.35
C SER A 243 -5.54 29.21 4.17
N THR A 244 -6.24 28.89 5.25
CA THR A 244 -7.69 28.88 5.33
C THR A 244 -8.16 29.68 6.55
N ASN A 245 -9.47 29.91 6.62
CA ASN A 245 -10.12 30.41 7.82
C ASN A 245 -11.52 29.79 7.97
N VAL A 246 -12.19 30.12 9.07
CA VAL A 246 -13.54 29.61 9.38
C VAL A 246 -14.57 29.92 8.29
N ASP A 247 -14.54 31.11 7.69
CA ASP A 247 -15.49 31.50 6.63
C ASP A 247 -15.29 30.67 5.36
N ILE A 248 -14.04 30.48 4.94
CA ILE A 248 -13.67 29.67 3.77
C ILE A 248 -14.05 28.20 3.99
N ILE A 249 -13.75 27.62 5.15
CA ILE A 249 -14.11 26.23 5.46
C ILE A 249 -15.62 26.04 5.42
N ASN A 250 -16.39 26.94 6.04
CA ASN A 250 -17.85 26.81 6.03
C ASN A 250 -18.46 26.95 4.63
N ARG A 251 -17.78 27.64 3.70
CA ARG A 251 -18.19 27.72 2.28
C ARG A 251 -17.94 26.44 1.49
N THR A 252 -17.13 25.51 1.98
CA THR A 252 -16.93 24.21 1.31
C THR A 252 -18.04 23.21 1.64
N ILE A 253 -18.77 23.40 2.75
CA ILE A 253 -19.82 22.48 3.22
C ILE A 253 -20.83 22.10 2.11
N PRO A 254 -21.39 23.05 1.32
CA PRO A 254 -22.32 22.70 0.24
C PRO A 254 -21.69 21.80 -0.85
N ILE A 255 -20.38 21.91 -1.09
CA ILE A 255 -19.64 21.07 -2.06
C ILE A 255 -19.57 19.63 -1.56
N PHE A 256 -19.22 19.45 -0.29
CA PHE A 256 -19.20 18.15 0.37
C PHE A 256 -20.59 17.51 0.41
N GLN A 257 -21.62 18.29 0.73
CA GLN A 257 -23.01 17.82 0.73
C GLN A 257 -23.47 17.44 -0.68
N GLN A 258 -23.13 18.23 -1.69
CA GLN A 258 -23.41 17.91 -3.09
C GLN A 258 -22.75 16.59 -3.50
N PHE A 259 -21.49 16.39 -3.13
CA PHE A 259 -20.76 15.17 -3.46
C PHE A 259 -21.38 13.94 -2.80
N GLN A 260 -21.64 14.01 -1.48
CA GLN A 260 -22.28 12.93 -0.72
C GLN A 260 -23.68 12.60 -1.25
N SER A 261 -24.48 13.61 -1.60
CA SER A 261 -25.82 13.39 -2.17
C SER A 261 -25.81 12.71 -3.54
N ASN A 262 -24.67 12.75 -4.24
CA ASN A 262 -24.48 12.15 -5.56
C ASN A 262 -23.40 11.06 -5.54
N ILE A 263 -23.13 10.46 -4.37
CA ILE A 263 -21.95 9.61 -4.12
C ILE A 263 -21.83 8.47 -5.12
N ASN A 264 -22.93 7.79 -5.47
CA ASN A 264 -22.94 6.66 -6.40
C ASN A 264 -22.42 6.99 -7.80
N THR A 265 -22.48 8.26 -8.20
CA THR A 265 -21.99 8.74 -9.50
C THR A 265 -20.68 9.49 -9.34
N TYR A 266 -20.57 10.39 -8.37
CA TYR A 266 -19.42 11.29 -8.26
C TYR A 266 -18.17 10.61 -7.73
N ILE A 267 -18.32 9.53 -6.95
CA ILE A 267 -17.16 8.77 -6.47
C ILE A 267 -16.33 8.15 -7.61
N LYS A 268 -16.96 7.92 -8.77
CA LYS A 268 -16.36 7.36 -9.99
C LYS A 268 -15.80 8.42 -10.93
N ASP A 269 -16.07 9.70 -10.66
CA ASP A 269 -15.60 10.82 -11.47
C ASP A 269 -14.32 11.39 -10.85
N ASN A 270 -13.18 11.14 -11.52
CA ASN A 270 -11.87 11.52 -11.02
C ASN A 270 -11.73 13.04 -10.78
N ALA A 271 -12.32 13.88 -11.63
CA ALA A 271 -12.22 15.33 -11.46
C ALA A 271 -12.95 15.79 -10.20
N LYS A 272 -14.14 15.23 -9.94
CA LYS A 272 -14.94 15.54 -8.74
C LYS A 272 -14.32 14.95 -7.48
N GLY A 273 -13.81 13.72 -7.55
CA GLY A 273 -13.07 13.09 -6.46
C GLY A 273 -11.83 13.91 -6.08
N THR A 274 -11.03 14.30 -7.06
CA THR A 274 -9.86 15.17 -6.88
C THR A 274 -10.23 16.50 -6.25
N ALA A 275 -11.34 17.12 -6.67
CA ALA A 275 -11.81 18.37 -6.07
C ALA A 275 -12.16 18.23 -4.58
N ILE A 276 -12.83 17.14 -4.19
CA ILE A 276 -13.13 16.86 -2.76
C ILE A 276 -11.85 16.56 -1.98
N TYR A 277 -10.96 15.73 -2.53
CA TYR A 277 -9.66 15.43 -1.93
C TYR A 277 -8.86 16.71 -1.66
N ASN A 278 -8.75 17.58 -2.66
CA ASN A 278 -7.97 18.83 -2.55
C ASN A 278 -8.56 19.80 -1.53
N LEU A 279 -9.90 19.92 -1.45
CA LEU A 279 -10.53 20.74 -0.43
C LEU A 279 -10.34 20.17 0.98
N GLY A 280 -10.63 18.88 1.18
CA GLY A 280 -10.54 18.24 2.49
C GLY A 280 -9.11 18.22 3.03
N GLY A 281 -8.17 17.79 2.20
CA GLY A 281 -6.76 17.74 2.54
C GLY A 281 -6.13 19.13 2.72
N GLY A 282 -6.49 20.12 1.91
CA GLY A 282 -5.98 21.49 2.08
C GLY A 282 -6.42 22.14 3.39
N ILE A 283 -7.66 21.86 3.83
CA ILE A 283 -8.16 22.30 5.14
C ILE A 283 -7.45 21.58 6.28
N GLU A 284 -7.32 20.26 6.18
CA GLU A 284 -6.63 19.46 7.19
C GLU A 284 -5.17 19.87 7.34
N TYR A 285 -4.48 20.10 6.23
CA TYR A 285 -3.06 20.45 6.20
C TYR A 285 -2.78 21.78 6.93
N ASP A 286 -3.51 22.85 6.63
CA ASP A 286 -3.37 24.16 7.29
C ASP A 286 -3.64 24.08 8.80
N ILE A 287 -4.68 23.33 9.20
CA ILE A 287 -4.97 23.11 10.62
C ILE A 287 -3.85 22.29 11.28
N ASN A 288 -3.40 21.21 10.64
CA ASN A 288 -2.36 20.33 11.16
C ASN A 288 -1.03 21.07 11.31
N GLU A 289 -0.68 21.96 10.37
CA GLU A 289 0.54 22.77 10.43
C GLU A 289 0.56 23.65 11.70
N GLU A 290 -0.54 24.32 12.02
CA GLU A 290 -0.65 25.12 13.25
C GLU A 290 -0.50 24.27 14.51
N LEU A 291 -1.13 23.08 14.55
CA LEU A 291 -0.99 22.15 15.68
C LEU A 291 0.44 21.61 15.80
N TYR A 292 1.07 21.27 14.67
CA TYR A 292 2.45 20.80 14.60
C TYR A 292 3.44 21.86 15.09
N ASN A 293 3.17 23.14 14.80
CA ASN A 293 3.90 24.30 15.31
C ASN A 293 3.67 24.58 16.80
N GLY A 294 2.91 23.72 17.50
CA GLY A 294 2.73 23.74 18.95
C GLY A 294 1.56 24.60 19.43
N VAL A 295 0.71 25.09 18.52
CA VAL A 295 -0.52 25.79 18.91
C VAL A 295 -1.49 24.78 19.49
N ILE A 296 -1.90 24.99 20.74
CA ILE A 296 -2.89 24.11 21.37
C ILE A 296 -4.26 24.25 20.66
N PRO A 297 -5.02 23.16 20.42
CA PRO A 297 -6.23 23.21 19.61
C PRO A 297 -7.22 24.31 20.02
N SER A 298 -7.46 24.48 21.33
CA SER A 298 -8.35 25.50 21.91
C SER A 298 -7.95 26.97 21.67
N LYS A 299 -6.75 27.21 21.13
CA LYS A 299 -6.26 28.55 20.78
C LYS A 299 -6.23 28.81 19.28
N THR A 300 -6.54 27.80 18.47
CA THR A 300 -6.65 27.96 17.03
C THR A 300 -7.90 28.77 16.67
N ILE A 301 -7.91 29.38 15.48
CA ILE A 301 -9.06 30.16 15.01
C ILE A 301 -10.29 29.31 14.68
N TRP A 302 -10.10 28.00 14.50
CA TRP A 302 -11.11 27.03 14.05
C TRP A 302 -11.84 26.35 15.21
N TYR A 303 -11.27 26.37 16.41
CA TYR A 303 -11.79 25.63 17.57
C TYR A 303 -13.27 25.94 17.84
N GLY A 304 -14.14 24.92 17.71
CA GLY A 304 -15.58 25.01 17.91
C GLY A 304 -16.33 25.90 16.92
N ARG A 305 -15.74 26.18 15.75
CA ARG A 305 -16.30 27.09 14.73
C ARG A 305 -16.48 26.46 13.35
N ILE A 306 -16.06 25.20 13.19
CA ILE A 306 -16.14 24.42 11.95
C ILE A 306 -16.81 23.05 12.17
N ASP A 307 -17.58 22.89 13.24
CA ASP A 307 -18.22 21.61 13.62
C ASP A 307 -19.12 21.06 12.50
N ASP A 308 -19.81 21.93 11.75
CA ASP A 308 -20.64 21.51 10.61
C ASP A 308 -19.80 20.92 9.46
N PHE A 309 -18.59 21.42 9.24
CA PHE A 309 -17.65 20.86 8.27
C PHE A 309 -17.09 19.52 8.77
N ILE A 310 -16.70 19.45 10.05
CA ILE A 310 -16.25 18.20 10.68
C ILE A 310 -17.34 17.12 10.59
N THR A 311 -18.62 17.50 10.69
CA THR A 311 -19.75 16.59 10.47
C THR A 311 -19.77 16.02 9.04
N GLN A 312 -19.46 16.82 8.01
CA GLN A 312 -19.34 16.31 6.64
C GLN A 312 -18.20 15.31 6.50
N VAL A 313 -17.07 15.56 7.16
CA VAL A 313 -15.93 14.62 7.15
C VAL A 313 -16.26 13.35 7.92
N SER A 314 -16.99 13.45 9.04
CA SER A 314 -17.50 12.29 9.79
C SER A 314 -18.42 11.42 8.94
N ASN A 315 -19.32 12.02 8.13
CA ASN A 315 -20.20 11.28 7.24
C ASN A 315 -19.41 10.53 6.16
N ILE A 316 -18.32 11.11 5.66
CA ILE A 316 -17.40 10.44 4.74
C ILE A 316 -16.67 9.28 5.44
N ALA A 317 -16.12 9.53 6.63
CA ALA A 317 -15.38 8.55 7.41
C ALA A 317 -16.26 7.35 7.84
N LEU A 318 -17.58 7.54 7.91
CA LEU A 318 -18.56 6.53 8.29
C LEU A 318 -19.54 6.20 7.15
N LEU A 319 -19.11 6.37 5.90
CA LEU A 319 -19.97 6.15 4.73
C LEU A 319 -20.55 4.72 4.65
N GLY A 320 -19.88 3.74 5.29
CA GLY A 320 -20.23 2.33 5.21
C GLY A 320 -19.96 1.73 3.81
N ASN A 321 -20.33 0.45 3.62
CA ASN A 321 -20.21 -0.27 2.34
C ASN A 321 -18.84 -0.08 1.64
N PHE A 322 -17.75 -0.27 2.38
CA PHE A 322 -16.38 -0.16 1.85
C PHE A 322 -16.17 -1.06 0.63
N ASN A 323 -15.60 -0.50 -0.43
CA ASN A 323 -15.23 -1.19 -1.67
C ASN A 323 -14.16 -0.38 -2.45
N SER A 324 -13.73 -0.91 -3.59
CA SER A 324 -12.69 -0.28 -4.44
C SER A 324 -13.05 1.11 -4.97
N ASP A 325 -14.34 1.43 -5.15
CA ASP A 325 -14.76 2.73 -5.67
C ASP A 325 -14.63 3.82 -4.59
N ASN A 326 -14.96 3.50 -3.33
CA ASN A 326 -15.09 4.49 -2.25
C ASN A 326 -13.98 4.43 -1.17
N GLY A 327 -13.13 3.41 -1.18
CA GLY A 327 -12.11 3.20 -0.16
C GLY A 327 -11.16 4.39 0.00
N TRP A 328 -10.71 4.98 -1.11
CA TRP A 328 -9.84 6.17 -1.09
C TRP A 328 -10.45 7.33 -0.30
N LEU A 329 -11.77 7.53 -0.42
CA LEU A 329 -12.47 8.65 0.23
C LEU A 329 -12.70 8.38 1.71
N ILE A 330 -13.11 7.15 2.05
CA ILE A 330 -13.29 6.72 3.45
C ILE A 330 -11.97 6.85 4.22
N ASN A 331 -10.88 6.32 3.67
CA ASN A 331 -9.56 6.38 4.30
C ASN A 331 -9.08 7.81 4.49
N ASN A 332 -9.28 8.68 3.50
CA ASN A 332 -8.98 10.11 3.65
C ASN A 332 -9.84 10.78 4.72
N GLY A 333 -11.14 10.47 4.78
CA GLY A 333 -12.02 10.95 5.85
C GLY A 333 -11.52 10.55 7.24
N LEU A 334 -11.12 9.28 7.42
CA LEU A 334 -10.56 8.76 8.67
C LEU A 334 -9.21 9.40 9.03
N TYR A 335 -8.37 9.65 8.03
CA TYR A 335 -7.12 10.39 8.22
C TYR A 335 -7.43 11.83 8.68
N TRP A 336 -8.30 12.55 7.96
CA TRP A 336 -8.65 13.94 8.28
C TRP A 336 -9.32 14.09 9.64
N MET A 337 -10.18 13.14 10.04
CA MET A 337 -10.82 13.15 11.36
C MET A 337 -9.81 13.10 12.52
N GLY A 338 -8.63 12.53 12.31
CA GLY A 338 -7.55 12.51 13.30
C GLY A 338 -7.16 13.91 13.77
N THR A 339 -6.93 14.82 12.82
CA THR A 339 -6.56 16.22 13.07
C THR A 339 -7.80 17.08 13.35
N LEU A 340 -8.79 17.04 12.45
CA LEU A 340 -9.95 17.94 12.48
C LEU A 340 -10.78 17.78 13.76
N GLY A 341 -10.88 16.56 14.29
CA GLY A 341 -11.60 16.29 15.53
C GLY A 341 -11.05 17.03 16.76
N LYS A 342 -9.76 17.40 16.75
CA LYS A 342 -9.12 18.14 17.87
C LYS A 342 -9.61 19.58 17.98
N VAL A 343 -10.07 20.16 16.87
CA VAL A 343 -10.60 21.54 16.83
C VAL A 343 -12.14 21.57 16.86
N HIS A 344 -12.79 20.43 17.07
CA HIS A 344 -14.22 20.38 17.34
C HIS A 344 -14.58 21.01 18.70
N SER A 345 -15.78 21.55 18.85
CA SER A 345 -16.25 22.12 20.15
C SER A 345 -16.25 21.09 21.29
N ASN A 346 -16.47 19.83 20.96
CA ASN A 346 -16.22 18.65 21.78
C ASN A 346 -14.97 17.91 21.25
N PRO A 347 -13.78 18.06 21.88
CA PRO A 347 -12.53 17.47 21.38
C PRO A 347 -12.50 15.94 21.34
N SER A 348 -13.43 15.27 22.03
CA SER A 348 -13.56 13.80 21.99
C SER A 348 -14.29 13.29 20.75
N GLU A 349 -14.90 14.17 19.94
CA GLU A 349 -15.74 13.77 18.82
C GLU A 349 -14.94 13.06 17.72
N GLY A 350 -13.75 13.54 17.39
CA GLY A 350 -12.89 12.84 16.42
C GLY A 350 -12.53 11.42 16.88
N ASN A 351 -12.16 11.26 18.16
CA ASN A 351 -11.89 9.94 18.73
C ASN A 351 -13.12 9.04 18.70
N ARG A 352 -14.32 9.60 19.00
CA ARG A 352 -15.60 8.88 18.92
C ARG A 352 -15.85 8.33 17.52
N VAL A 353 -15.67 9.16 16.48
CA VAL A 353 -15.87 8.78 15.07
C VAL A 353 -14.88 7.71 14.64
N LEU A 354 -13.60 7.86 14.97
CA LEU A 354 -12.57 6.85 14.66
C LEU A 354 -12.84 5.52 15.38
N THR A 355 -13.23 5.57 16.65
CA THR A 355 -13.60 4.39 17.42
C THR A 355 -14.83 3.70 16.82
N GLN A 356 -15.82 4.47 16.37
CA GLN A 356 -16.99 3.94 15.67
C GLN A 356 -16.59 3.29 14.34
N ALA A 357 -15.67 3.88 13.58
CA ALA A 357 -15.19 3.31 12.32
C ALA A 357 -14.55 1.93 12.53
N MET A 358 -13.78 1.73 13.60
CA MET A 358 -13.20 0.41 13.92
C MET A 358 -14.26 -0.67 14.17
N SER A 359 -15.47 -0.31 14.63
CA SER A 359 -16.58 -1.27 14.77
C SER A 359 -17.43 -1.41 13.50
N SER A 360 -17.38 -0.44 12.60
CA SER A 360 -18.23 -0.40 11.39
C SER A 360 -17.57 -1.05 10.17
N TYR A 361 -16.24 -1.08 10.12
CA TYR A 361 -15.48 -1.67 9.01
C TYR A 361 -14.89 -3.02 9.41
N PRO A 362 -14.77 -3.97 8.45
CA PRO A 362 -14.26 -5.29 8.78
C PRO A 362 -12.84 -5.24 9.36
N TYR A 363 -12.58 -6.11 10.33
CA TYR A 363 -11.28 -6.22 10.98
C TYR A 363 -10.18 -6.50 9.94
N LEU A 364 -9.06 -5.78 10.07
CA LEU A 364 -7.87 -5.86 9.20
C LEU A 364 -8.06 -5.38 7.76
N GLU A 365 -9.15 -4.68 7.43
CA GLU A 365 -9.27 -3.96 6.14
C GLU A 365 -8.69 -2.54 6.24
N GLU A 366 -8.45 -1.88 5.10
CA GLU A 366 -7.81 -0.54 5.05
C GLU A 366 -8.46 0.49 6.00
N PRO A 367 -9.80 0.64 6.05
CA PRO A 367 -10.41 1.64 6.94
C PRO A 367 -10.21 1.31 8.42
N TYR A 368 -10.13 0.03 8.78
CA TYR A 368 -9.86 -0.39 10.15
C TYR A 368 -8.44 0.02 10.56
N PHE A 369 -7.45 -0.29 9.73
CA PHE A 369 -6.05 0.12 9.94
C PHE A 369 -5.90 1.64 9.99
N GLN A 370 -6.56 2.36 9.08
CA GLN A 370 -6.52 3.81 9.05
C GLN A 370 -7.14 4.43 10.32
N ALA A 371 -8.28 3.91 10.79
CA ALA A 371 -8.91 4.38 12.02
C ALA A 371 -8.02 4.11 13.25
N ALA A 372 -7.48 2.89 13.37
CA ALA A 372 -6.57 2.52 14.44
C ALA A 372 -5.31 3.41 14.46
N SER A 373 -4.69 3.63 13.29
CA SER A 373 -3.51 4.49 13.14
C SER A 373 -3.83 5.94 13.50
N SER A 374 -4.97 6.47 13.02
CA SER A 374 -5.42 7.81 13.37
C SER A 374 -5.61 7.98 14.88
N ILE A 375 -6.12 6.97 15.61
CA ILE A 375 -6.22 6.99 17.08
C ILE A 375 -4.84 7.01 17.75
N VAL A 376 -3.92 6.15 17.29
CA VAL A 376 -2.54 6.08 17.79
C VAL A 376 -1.81 7.42 17.63
N ASP A 377 -1.90 8.01 16.46
CA ASP A 377 -1.15 9.23 16.13
C ASP A 377 -1.74 10.49 16.76
N ASN A 378 -3.06 10.52 16.98
CA ASN A 378 -3.76 11.75 17.36
C ASN A 378 -4.35 11.76 18.77
N TYR A 379 -4.54 10.61 19.42
CA TYR A 379 -5.26 10.47 20.68
C TYR A 379 -4.52 9.58 21.70
N ASP A 380 -3.19 9.65 21.74
CA ASP A 380 -2.31 8.90 22.67
C ASP A 380 -2.47 7.36 22.62
N GLY A 381 -3.03 6.86 21.51
CA GLY A 381 -3.39 5.45 21.32
C GLY A 381 -4.51 4.97 22.25
N LEU A 382 -5.37 5.87 22.71
CA LEU A 382 -6.55 5.56 23.51
C LEU A 382 -7.81 5.81 22.67
N ASP A 383 -8.65 4.80 22.55
CA ASP A 383 -9.96 4.94 21.92
C ASP A 383 -10.92 5.78 22.77
N TYR A 384 -12.13 6.02 22.27
CA TYR A 384 -13.14 6.83 22.94
C TYR A 384 -13.52 6.32 24.35
N TYR A 385 -13.40 5.02 24.59
CA TYR A 385 -13.70 4.38 25.88
C TYR A 385 -12.48 4.31 26.81
N GLY A 386 -11.33 4.86 26.39
CA GLY A 386 -10.08 4.84 27.14
C GLY A 386 -9.31 3.51 27.05
N ARG A 387 -9.66 2.64 26.10
CA ARG A 387 -8.95 1.38 25.84
C ARG A 387 -7.75 1.66 24.94
N ARG A 388 -6.63 0.99 25.19
CA ARG A 388 -5.41 1.16 24.39
C ARG A 388 -5.53 0.36 23.08
N ILE A 389 -5.25 1.01 21.96
CA ILE A 389 -5.07 0.34 20.68
C ILE A 389 -3.69 -0.33 20.66
N ASP A 390 -3.66 -1.66 20.54
CA ASP A 390 -2.43 -2.41 20.30
C ASP A 390 -2.19 -2.54 18.80
N ILE A 391 -1.58 -1.51 18.22
CA ILE A 391 -1.28 -1.51 16.79
C ILE A 391 -0.32 -2.63 16.38
N LYS A 392 0.53 -3.12 17.31
CA LYS A 392 1.46 -4.21 17.00
C LYS A 392 0.73 -5.53 16.85
N GLU A 393 -0.24 -5.79 17.73
CA GLU A 393 -1.12 -6.95 17.62
C GLU A 393 -1.93 -6.91 16.33
N ILE A 394 -2.56 -5.76 16.03
CA ILE A 394 -3.33 -5.57 14.78
C ILE A 394 -2.44 -5.78 13.54
N THR A 395 -1.23 -5.23 13.53
CA THR A 395 -0.26 -5.46 12.44
C THR A 395 0.12 -6.93 12.32
N GLN A 396 0.37 -7.63 13.44
CA GLN A 396 0.72 -9.05 13.40
C GLN A 396 -0.45 -9.91 12.91
N ASP A 397 -1.67 -9.62 13.34
CA ASP A 397 -2.88 -10.29 12.84
C ASP A 397 -3.07 -10.05 11.34
N GLY A 398 -2.79 -8.83 10.87
CA GLY A 398 -2.76 -8.49 9.45
C GLY A 398 -1.74 -9.30 8.66
N ILE A 399 -0.50 -9.41 9.16
CA ILE A 399 0.54 -10.25 8.55
C ILE A 399 0.05 -11.71 8.50
N ASN A 400 -0.53 -12.22 9.58
CA ASN A 400 -1.04 -13.60 9.63
C ASN A 400 -2.20 -13.82 8.64
N LYS A 401 -3.05 -12.81 8.41
CA LYS A 401 -4.16 -12.87 7.46
C LYS A 401 -3.68 -12.88 6.01
N TYR A 402 -2.79 -11.95 5.64
CA TYR A 402 -2.41 -11.72 4.25
C TYR A 402 -1.18 -12.53 3.81
N LEU A 403 -0.38 -13.03 4.75
CA LEU A 403 0.85 -13.80 4.51
C LEU A 403 0.93 -15.04 5.42
N PRO A 404 -0.10 -15.92 5.42
CA PRO A 404 -0.21 -17.02 6.39
C PRO A 404 0.81 -18.14 6.18
N LYS A 405 1.36 -18.31 4.97
CA LYS A 405 2.26 -19.41 4.64
C LYS A 405 3.71 -18.99 4.81
N ARG A 406 4.54 -19.87 5.36
CA ARG A 406 5.99 -19.67 5.52
C ARG A 406 6.74 -20.87 4.98
N TYR A 407 7.73 -20.63 4.12
CA TYR A 407 8.59 -21.65 3.53
C TYR A 407 10.07 -21.31 3.75
N THR A 408 10.90 -22.32 3.97
CA THR A 408 12.33 -22.13 4.28
C THR A 408 13.24 -22.87 3.30
N PHE A 409 14.36 -22.27 2.94
CA PHE A 409 15.33 -22.85 2.01
C PHE A 409 16.76 -22.57 2.46
N ASP A 410 17.67 -23.43 2.04
CA ASP A 410 19.12 -23.31 2.25
C ASP A 410 19.52 -23.13 3.72
N ASP A 411 18.95 -23.94 4.63
CA ASP A 411 19.14 -23.85 6.08
C ASP A 411 18.73 -22.48 6.65
N ASP A 412 17.47 -22.07 6.37
CA ASP A 412 16.86 -20.79 6.78
C ASP A 412 17.51 -19.53 6.19
N LYS A 413 18.34 -19.64 5.14
CA LYS A 413 18.96 -18.48 4.48
C LYS A 413 18.05 -17.78 3.47
N LEU A 414 17.03 -18.47 2.99
CA LEU A 414 15.93 -17.87 2.24
C LEU A 414 14.61 -18.25 2.89
N ILE A 415 13.82 -17.24 3.25
CA ILE A 415 12.50 -17.40 3.86
C ILE A 415 11.47 -16.75 2.94
N ILE A 416 10.39 -17.45 2.61
CA ILE A 416 9.29 -16.90 1.82
C ILE A 416 8.02 -16.95 2.65
N TYR A 417 7.48 -15.77 2.98
CA TYR A 417 6.11 -15.60 3.45
C TYR A 417 5.19 -15.36 2.26
N ALA A 418 4.08 -16.06 2.19
CA ALA A 418 3.18 -15.98 1.05
C ALA A 418 1.70 -15.99 1.46
N GLY A 419 0.90 -15.31 0.64
CA GLY A 419 -0.55 -15.45 0.63
C GLY A 419 -0.98 -16.89 0.36
N ASP A 420 -2.21 -17.21 0.72
CA ASP A 420 -2.77 -18.55 0.61
C ASP A 420 -3.06 -19.00 -0.84
N ASP A 421 -3.26 -18.08 -1.78
CA ASP A 421 -3.44 -18.40 -3.20
C ASP A 421 -2.10 -18.56 -3.95
N VAL A 422 -0.98 -18.16 -3.36
CA VAL A 422 0.35 -18.38 -3.94
C VAL A 422 0.68 -19.88 -3.90
N THR A 423 0.84 -20.48 -5.08
CA THR A 423 1.02 -21.94 -5.20
C THR A 423 2.42 -22.39 -4.76
N ILE A 424 2.52 -23.61 -4.23
CA ILE A 424 3.81 -24.22 -3.85
C ILE A 424 4.74 -24.32 -5.06
N ASP A 425 4.22 -24.66 -6.24
CA ASP A 425 5.01 -24.71 -7.47
C ASP A 425 5.64 -23.36 -7.80
N LYS A 426 4.92 -22.26 -7.61
CA LYS A 426 5.47 -20.91 -7.78
C LYS A 426 6.62 -20.67 -6.81
N VAL A 427 6.44 -21.00 -5.53
CA VAL A 427 7.48 -20.84 -4.50
C VAL A 427 8.74 -21.64 -4.85
N LYS A 428 8.59 -22.90 -5.26
CA LYS A 428 9.70 -23.75 -5.73
C LYS A 428 10.41 -23.13 -6.95
N ARG A 429 9.66 -22.58 -7.90
CA ARG A 429 10.23 -21.90 -9.08
C ARG A 429 11.05 -20.66 -8.70
N LEU A 430 10.57 -19.85 -7.76
CA LEU A 430 11.31 -18.68 -7.28
C LEU A 430 12.64 -19.07 -6.62
N TYR A 431 12.64 -20.15 -5.83
CA TYR A 431 13.89 -20.72 -5.30
C TYR A 431 14.87 -21.00 -6.44
N TRP A 432 14.50 -21.81 -7.42
CA TRP A 432 15.42 -22.19 -8.51
C TRP A 432 15.80 -21.01 -9.42
N ALA A 433 14.88 -20.06 -9.65
CA ALA A 433 15.16 -18.84 -10.39
C ALA A 433 16.27 -18.02 -9.70
N SER A 434 16.24 -17.96 -8.37
CA SER A 434 17.30 -17.30 -7.60
C SER A 434 18.66 -17.96 -7.82
N HIS A 435 18.73 -19.27 -8.01
CA HIS A 435 20.00 -19.98 -8.25
C HIS A 435 20.53 -19.80 -9.67
N GLU A 436 19.65 -19.69 -10.68
CA GLU A 436 20.07 -19.32 -12.04
C GLU A 436 20.64 -17.90 -12.08
N VAL A 437 19.92 -16.92 -11.49
CA VAL A 437 20.38 -15.51 -11.42
C VAL A 437 21.68 -15.42 -10.64
N ARG A 438 21.76 -16.08 -9.48
CA ARG A 438 22.96 -16.11 -8.63
C ARG A 438 24.17 -16.66 -9.36
N ALA A 439 24.01 -17.77 -10.09
CA ALA A 439 25.11 -18.37 -10.84
C ALA A 439 25.66 -17.39 -11.90
N GLN A 440 24.79 -16.80 -12.72
CA GLN A 440 25.23 -15.85 -13.75
C GLN A 440 25.79 -14.55 -13.15
N PHE A 441 25.23 -14.07 -12.04
CA PHE A 441 25.77 -12.93 -11.30
C PHE A 441 27.19 -13.21 -10.82
N TYR A 442 27.45 -14.35 -10.18
CA TYR A 442 28.80 -14.70 -9.73
C TYR A 442 29.77 -14.91 -10.89
N ARG A 443 29.32 -15.43 -12.03
CA ARG A 443 30.14 -15.47 -13.26
C ARG A 443 30.45 -14.07 -13.79
N ALA A 444 29.51 -13.14 -13.78
CA ALA A 444 29.75 -11.79 -14.29
C ALA A 444 30.62 -10.95 -13.35
N ILE A 445 30.42 -11.13 -12.04
CA ILE A 445 31.06 -10.34 -10.98
C ILE A 445 32.37 -10.99 -10.52
N GLY A 446 32.54 -12.29 -10.67
CA GLY A 446 33.77 -13.00 -10.34
C GLY A 446 34.04 -13.20 -8.85
N SER A 447 33.03 -12.97 -8.01
CA SER A 447 33.07 -13.25 -6.58
C SER A 447 31.71 -13.72 -6.09
N ASP A 448 31.74 -14.69 -5.19
CA ASP A 448 30.61 -15.25 -4.43
C ASP A 448 30.76 -15.01 -2.92
N THR A 449 31.70 -14.14 -2.55
CA THR A 449 32.00 -13.79 -1.16
C THR A 449 31.33 -12.45 -0.83
N PRO A 450 30.49 -12.38 0.21
CA PRO A 450 29.87 -11.11 0.61
C PRO A 450 30.93 -10.05 0.90
N LEU A 451 30.67 -8.80 0.49
CA LEU A 451 31.60 -7.69 0.74
C LEU A 451 31.74 -7.38 2.24
N GLU A 452 30.67 -7.61 2.99
CA GLU A 452 30.55 -7.32 4.41
C GLU A 452 29.91 -8.51 5.14
N ALA A 453 30.24 -8.66 6.43
CA ALA A 453 29.75 -9.77 7.27
C ALA A 453 28.78 -9.27 8.35
N ASN A 454 27.83 -10.10 8.75
CA ASN A 454 26.79 -9.82 9.76
C ASN A 454 25.78 -8.73 9.35
N ASN A 455 25.59 -8.51 8.05
CA ASN A 455 24.50 -7.68 7.54
C ASN A 455 23.18 -8.45 7.58
N THR A 456 22.05 -7.74 7.59
CA THR A 456 20.70 -8.31 7.71
C THR A 456 20.32 -9.23 6.56
N ASP A 457 20.95 -9.04 5.41
CA ASP A 457 20.82 -9.80 4.18
C ASP A 457 21.54 -11.17 4.21
N GLU A 458 22.14 -11.58 5.35
CA GLU A 458 22.56 -12.97 5.56
C GLU A 458 21.38 -13.96 5.48
N VAL A 459 20.17 -13.45 5.76
CA VAL A 459 18.90 -14.14 5.52
C VAL A 459 18.06 -13.26 4.59
N LEU A 460 17.77 -13.76 3.39
CA LEU A 460 16.83 -13.09 2.50
C LEU A 460 15.40 -13.51 2.86
N THR A 461 14.55 -12.53 3.17
CA THR A 461 13.12 -12.76 3.43
C THR A 461 12.28 -12.18 2.30
N CYS A 462 11.37 -12.95 1.73
CA CYS A 462 10.45 -12.50 0.69
C CYS A 462 9.02 -12.53 1.21
N TYR A 463 8.26 -11.47 0.97
CA TYR A 463 6.84 -11.37 1.30
C TYR A 463 6.04 -11.26 0.00
N ILE A 464 5.18 -12.25 -0.27
CA ILE A 464 4.45 -12.38 -1.54
C ILE A 464 2.95 -12.40 -1.24
N TYR A 465 2.28 -11.26 -1.42
CA TYR A 465 0.83 -11.15 -1.29
C TYR A 465 0.09 -11.86 -2.44
N ASN A 466 -1.18 -12.20 -2.28
CA ASN A 466 -1.93 -12.90 -3.34
C ASN A 466 -2.18 -12.04 -4.58
N SER A 467 -2.29 -10.73 -4.41
CA SER A 467 -2.74 -9.81 -5.47
C SER A 467 -2.21 -8.39 -5.28
N PRO A 468 -2.29 -7.53 -6.32
CA PRO A 468 -1.99 -6.11 -6.18
C PRO A 468 -2.88 -5.40 -5.15
N HIS A 469 -4.11 -5.89 -4.95
CA HIS A 469 -5.04 -5.31 -3.99
C HIS A 469 -4.58 -5.56 -2.56
N GLU A 470 -4.24 -6.80 -2.22
CA GLU A 470 -3.70 -7.15 -0.90
C GLU A 470 -2.33 -6.51 -0.65
N TYR A 471 -1.51 -6.33 -1.70
CA TYR A 471 -0.23 -5.64 -1.58
C TYR A 471 -0.37 -4.22 -1.04
N ASN A 472 -1.51 -3.54 -1.26
CA ASN A 472 -1.75 -2.21 -0.66
C ASN A 472 -1.68 -2.24 0.87
N MET A 473 -1.98 -3.38 1.50
CA MET A 473 -1.88 -3.54 2.95
C MET A 473 -0.45 -3.45 3.46
N ASN A 474 0.56 -3.67 2.61
CA ASN A 474 1.97 -3.55 2.95
C ASN A 474 2.34 -2.17 3.55
N ARG A 475 1.61 -1.11 3.18
CA ARG A 475 1.77 0.23 3.77
C ARG A 475 1.40 0.29 5.25
N TYR A 476 0.44 -0.52 5.69
CA TYR A 476 0.00 -0.59 7.07
C TYR A 476 0.81 -1.63 7.85
N LEU A 477 1.19 -2.72 7.21
CA LEU A 477 1.90 -3.82 7.86
C LEU A 477 3.38 -3.54 8.05
N PHE A 478 4.03 -2.91 7.07
CA PHE A 478 5.48 -2.67 7.06
C PHE A 478 5.86 -1.19 6.87
N GLY A 479 4.90 -0.30 6.62
CA GLY A 479 5.17 1.13 6.45
C GLY A 479 5.82 1.50 5.12
N LEU A 480 5.75 0.61 4.13
CA LEU A 480 6.38 0.75 2.81
C LEU A 480 5.36 1.19 1.75
N ASP A 481 5.82 1.97 0.76
CA ASP A 481 4.97 2.38 -0.36
C ASP A 481 4.57 1.18 -1.24
N THR A 482 3.41 1.24 -1.89
CA THR A 482 2.88 0.12 -2.68
C THR A 482 2.61 0.49 -4.14
N ASN A 483 3.03 1.68 -4.58
CA ASN A 483 2.92 2.12 -5.98
C ASN A 483 4.09 1.58 -6.83
N ASN A 484 4.34 0.28 -6.72
CA ASN A 484 5.44 -0.43 -7.37
C ASN A 484 5.04 -1.91 -7.55
N GLY A 485 5.74 -2.62 -8.44
CA GLY A 485 5.53 -4.06 -8.62
C GLY A 485 6.10 -4.88 -7.46
N GLY A 486 7.05 -4.32 -6.73
CA GLY A 486 7.77 -4.91 -5.61
C GLY A 486 8.95 -4.02 -5.24
N MET A 487 9.59 -4.31 -4.11
CA MET A 487 10.79 -3.61 -3.68
C MET A 487 11.66 -4.47 -2.77
N TYR A 488 12.97 -4.36 -2.91
CA TYR A 488 13.94 -4.88 -1.96
C TYR A 488 14.43 -3.80 -0.98
N ILE A 489 14.35 -4.08 0.32
CA ILE A 489 14.86 -3.23 1.41
C ILE A 489 16.09 -3.89 2.01
N GLU A 490 17.27 -3.44 1.60
CA GLU A 490 18.54 -4.06 1.99
C GLU A 490 18.78 -4.05 3.50
N SER A 491 18.49 -2.93 4.17
CA SER A 491 18.63 -2.80 5.64
C SER A 491 17.77 -3.77 6.44
N TRP A 492 16.80 -4.42 5.80
CA TRP A 492 15.94 -5.44 6.40
C TRP A 492 16.18 -6.83 5.79
N GLY A 493 17.07 -6.96 4.80
CA GLY A 493 17.26 -8.20 4.03
C GLY A 493 15.93 -8.72 3.44
N SER A 494 15.02 -7.81 3.07
CA SER A 494 13.61 -8.17 2.83
C SER A 494 13.09 -7.65 1.50
N PHE A 495 12.47 -8.53 0.71
CA PHE A 495 11.80 -8.25 -0.55
C PHE A 495 10.28 -8.34 -0.37
N TYR A 496 9.54 -7.37 -0.93
CA TYR A 496 8.08 -7.31 -0.85
C TYR A 496 7.49 -7.26 -2.26
N THR A 497 6.50 -8.08 -2.55
CA THR A 497 5.84 -8.18 -3.87
C THR A 497 4.49 -8.89 -3.77
N TYR A 498 3.86 -9.18 -4.91
CA TYR A 498 2.58 -9.87 -4.98
C TYR A 498 2.53 -10.83 -6.17
N GLU A 499 1.74 -11.89 -6.12
CA GLU A 499 1.38 -12.65 -7.32
C GLU A 499 0.47 -11.82 -8.23
N ARG A 500 0.59 -12.01 -9.55
CA ARG A 500 -0.13 -11.19 -10.54
C ARG A 500 -0.55 -11.96 -11.76
N THR A 501 -1.64 -11.48 -12.36
CA THR A 501 -2.06 -11.91 -13.70
C THR A 501 -1.37 -11.06 -14.78
N PRO A 502 -1.36 -11.52 -16.04
CA PRO A 502 -0.88 -10.70 -17.17
C PRO A 502 -1.67 -9.41 -17.41
N GLN A 503 -2.86 -9.26 -16.82
CA GLN A 503 -3.65 -8.03 -16.86
C GLN A 503 -3.18 -7.01 -15.85
N ASP A 504 -2.64 -7.46 -14.71
CA ASP A 504 -2.17 -6.59 -13.63
C ASP A 504 -0.76 -6.03 -13.92
N SER A 505 0.08 -6.79 -14.63
CA SER A 505 1.45 -6.39 -14.94
C SER A 505 1.95 -7.05 -16.23
N ILE A 506 2.82 -6.33 -16.94
CA ILE A 506 3.60 -6.89 -18.06
C ILE A 506 4.68 -7.88 -17.60
N TYR A 507 5.05 -7.84 -16.32
CA TYR A 507 6.02 -8.73 -15.71
C TYR A 507 5.31 -9.80 -14.89
N THR A 508 5.68 -11.05 -15.12
CA THR A 508 5.28 -12.15 -14.23
C THR A 508 5.92 -11.99 -12.83
N LEU A 509 5.42 -12.74 -11.83
CA LEU A 509 6.03 -12.76 -10.49
C LEU A 509 7.50 -13.21 -10.56
N GLU A 510 7.80 -14.24 -11.35
CA GLU A 510 9.17 -14.73 -11.48
C GLU A 510 10.10 -13.71 -12.16
N GLU A 511 9.65 -13.03 -13.21
CA GLU A 511 10.45 -11.97 -13.84
C GLU A 511 10.81 -10.86 -12.87
N LEU A 512 9.84 -10.36 -12.11
CA LEU A 512 10.09 -9.31 -11.14
C LEU A 512 10.95 -9.82 -9.98
N PHE A 513 10.71 -11.04 -9.51
CA PHE A 513 11.56 -11.65 -8.48
C PHE A 513 13.00 -11.76 -8.96
N ARG A 514 13.25 -12.17 -10.21
CA ARG A 514 14.62 -12.24 -10.77
C ARG A 514 15.30 -10.86 -10.82
N HIS A 515 14.55 -9.82 -11.15
CA HIS A 515 15.01 -8.42 -11.11
C HIS A 515 15.38 -8.00 -9.69
N GLU A 516 14.45 -8.11 -8.74
CA GLU A 516 14.63 -7.65 -7.35
C GLU A 516 15.65 -8.50 -6.58
N PHE A 517 15.72 -9.79 -6.87
CA PHE A 517 16.78 -10.66 -6.35
C PHE A 517 18.17 -10.21 -6.81
N THR A 518 18.27 -9.55 -7.96
CA THR A 518 19.54 -8.94 -8.39
C THR A 518 19.93 -7.76 -7.50
N HIS A 519 18.99 -6.94 -7.03
CA HIS A 519 19.31 -5.87 -6.07
C HIS A 519 19.86 -6.43 -4.75
N TYR A 520 19.31 -7.55 -4.28
CA TYR A 520 19.91 -8.30 -3.16
C TYR A 520 21.36 -8.69 -3.46
N LEU A 521 21.63 -9.25 -4.65
CA LEU A 521 23.00 -9.62 -5.02
C LEU A 521 23.93 -8.40 -5.18
N GLN A 522 23.41 -7.28 -5.68
CA GLN A 522 24.17 -6.04 -5.84
C GLN A 522 24.63 -5.49 -4.49
N GLY A 523 23.70 -5.32 -3.55
CA GLY A 523 24.03 -4.85 -2.19
C GLY A 523 25.00 -5.78 -1.47
N ARG A 524 24.78 -7.10 -1.60
CA ARG A 524 25.59 -8.09 -0.88
C ARG A 524 26.99 -8.31 -1.45
N TYR A 525 27.15 -8.30 -2.77
CA TYR A 525 28.35 -8.80 -3.46
C TYR A 525 29.01 -7.79 -4.42
N LEU A 526 28.39 -6.64 -4.69
CA LEU A 526 28.87 -5.68 -5.70
C LEU A 526 29.13 -4.27 -5.16
N VAL A 527 28.22 -3.72 -4.35
CA VAL A 527 28.31 -2.33 -3.89
C VAL A 527 28.63 -2.31 -2.40
N PRO A 528 29.78 -1.73 -1.96
CA PRO A 528 30.10 -1.65 -0.54
C PRO A 528 29.19 -0.69 0.23
N GLY A 529 28.95 -0.99 1.51
CA GLY A 529 28.04 -0.26 2.39
C GLY A 529 26.57 -0.48 2.05
N MET A 530 25.69 0.11 2.86
CA MET A 530 24.25 0.04 2.61
C MET A 530 23.85 0.90 1.40
N TRP A 531 22.77 0.50 0.75
CA TRP A 531 22.16 1.10 -0.41
C TRP A 531 21.84 2.57 -0.15
N GLY A 532 22.30 3.44 -1.03
CA GLY A 532 22.15 4.88 -0.89
C GLY A 532 23.07 5.55 0.13
N GLU A 533 23.85 4.81 0.92
CA GLU A 533 24.67 5.39 2.00
C GLU A 533 26.15 5.59 1.63
N SER A 534 26.72 4.73 0.79
CA SER A 534 28.13 4.84 0.41
C SER A 534 28.41 5.98 -0.58
N GLU A 535 29.64 6.50 -0.60
CA GLU A 535 29.99 7.71 -1.38
C GLU A 535 29.67 7.57 -2.88
N ILE A 536 29.69 6.35 -3.41
CA ILE A 536 29.39 6.07 -4.80
C ILE A 536 27.92 6.25 -5.17
N TYR A 537 26.98 6.25 -4.22
CA TYR A 537 25.58 6.58 -4.47
C TYR A 537 25.33 8.09 -4.64
N ASN A 538 26.23 8.94 -4.16
CA ASN A 538 26.07 10.39 -4.27
C ASN A 538 25.88 10.81 -5.74
N ASN A 539 25.08 11.85 -5.95
CA ASN A 539 24.77 12.38 -7.29
C ASN A 539 24.14 11.32 -8.23
N GLU A 540 23.44 10.33 -7.69
CA GLU A 540 22.67 9.32 -8.46
C GLU A 540 23.51 8.54 -9.48
N ARG A 541 24.81 8.35 -9.20
CA ARG A 541 25.74 7.69 -10.13
C ARG A 541 25.31 6.28 -10.50
N LEU A 542 24.76 5.54 -9.54
CA LEU A 542 24.46 4.13 -9.70
C LEU A 542 23.05 3.84 -10.22
N THR A 543 22.19 4.85 -10.41
CA THR A 543 20.79 4.62 -10.78
C THR A 543 20.64 3.83 -12.09
N TRP A 544 21.31 4.25 -13.18
CA TRP A 544 21.27 3.48 -14.44
C TRP A 544 21.96 2.11 -14.30
N PHE A 545 22.95 2.00 -13.41
CA PHE A 545 23.82 0.86 -13.25
C PHE A 545 23.15 -0.27 -12.47
N GLU A 546 22.47 0.04 -11.38
CA GLU A 546 21.74 -0.94 -10.58
C GLU A 546 20.51 -1.43 -11.31
N GLU A 547 19.66 -0.52 -11.79
CA GLU A 547 18.41 -0.87 -12.50
C GLU A 547 18.69 -1.58 -13.84
N GLY A 548 19.66 -1.07 -14.61
CA GLY A 548 20.07 -1.70 -15.86
C GLY A 548 20.68 -3.08 -15.64
N GLY A 549 21.42 -3.26 -14.55
CA GLY A 549 21.99 -4.54 -14.13
C GLY A 549 20.89 -5.52 -13.72
N ALA A 550 19.93 -5.08 -12.91
CA ALA A 550 18.81 -5.89 -12.46
C ALA A 550 17.96 -6.40 -13.63
N GLU A 551 17.65 -5.54 -14.60
CA GLU A 551 16.92 -5.95 -15.81
C GLU A 551 17.70 -6.93 -16.69
N TRP A 552 19.03 -6.79 -16.75
CA TRP A 552 19.89 -7.67 -17.52
C TRP A 552 20.05 -9.04 -16.84
N PHE A 553 20.40 -9.09 -15.56
CA PHE A 553 20.54 -10.34 -14.79
C PHE A 553 19.22 -11.09 -14.63
N ALA A 554 18.07 -10.41 -14.71
CA ALA A 554 16.78 -11.09 -14.79
C ALA A 554 16.66 -12.02 -16.01
N GLY A 555 17.51 -11.84 -17.04
CA GLY A 555 17.64 -12.70 -18.21
C GLY A 555 18.48 -13.98 -18.01
N SER A 556 18.91 -14.27 -16.78
CA SER A 556 19.78 -15.42 -16.48
C SER A 556 19.12 -16.77 -16.78
N THR A 557 19.92 -17.69 -17.31
CA THR A 557 19.52 -19.08 -17.62
C THR A 557 20.48 -20.08 -16.99
N ARG A 558 20.09 -21.35 -16.97
CA ARG A 558 20.94 -22.45 -16.51
C ARG A 558 22.16 -22.71 -17.40
N THR A 559 21.97 -22.78 -18.72
CA THR A 559 22.98 -23.28 -19.68
C THR A 559 23.37 -22.33 -20.80
N ASP A 560 22.66 -21.20 -20.97
CA ASP A 560 22.85 -20.28 -22.11
C ASP A 560 23.30 -18.89 -21.67
N GLY A 561 23.86 -18.77 -20.47
CA GLY A 561 24.29 -17.49 -19.90
C GLY A 561 23.10 -16.56 -19.62
N ILE A 562 23.24 -15.28 -19.98
CA ILE A 562 22.20 -14.27 -19.81
C ILE A 562 21.61 -13.90 -21.18
N VAL A 563 20.32 -14.18 -21.34
CA VAL A 563 19.58 -13.97 -22.60
C VAL A 563 18.77 -12.67 -22.52
N PRO A 564 18.78 -11.82 -23.57
CA PRO A 564 17.90 -10.66 -23.65
C PRO A 564 16.43 -11.03 -23.45
N ARG A 565 15.76 -10.39 -22.49
CA ARG A 565 14.33 -10.57 -22.24
C ARG A 565 13.50 -9.90 -23.32
N LYS A 566 12.58 -10.64 -23.93
CA LYS A 566 11.67 -10.10 -24.97
C LYS A 566 10.91 -8.86 -24.50
N THR A 567 10.50 -8.84 -23.23
CA THR A 567 9.82 -7.71 -22.58
C THR A 567 10.66 -6.43 -22.62
N MET A 568 11.94 -6.52 -22.27
CA MET A 568 12.86 -5.37 -22.29
C MET A 568 13.15 -4.89 -23.72
N VAL A 569 13.38 -5.82 -24.64
CA VAL A 569 13.65 -5.47 -26.05
C VAL A 569 12.44 -4.80 -26.71
N SER A 570 11.21 -5.19 -26.32
CA SER A 570 9.96 -4.60 -26.80
C SER A 570 9.78 -3.14 -26.36
N ASN A 571 10.43 -2.71 -25.28
CA ASN A 571 10.39 -1.35 -24.77
C ASN A 571 11.41 -0.42 -25.45
N ILE A 572 12.32 -0.94 -26.28
CA ILE A 572 13.29 -0.12 -27.00
C ILE A 572 12.55 0.72 -28.05
N GLY A 573 12.62 2.04 -27.90
CA GLY A 573 11.93 3.00 -28.75
C GLY A 573 12.43 3.05 -30.19
N ARG A 574 11.77 3.89 -30.99
CA ARG A 574 12.22 4.24 -32.34
C ARG A 574 13.57 4.93 -32.28
N VAL A 575 14.30 4.90 -33.40
CA VAL A 575 15.70 5.39 -33.46
C VAL A 575 15.82 6.84 -32.97
N GLU A 576 14.85 7.69 -33.29
CA GLU A 576 14.76 9.09 -32.85
C GLU A 576 14.54 9.28 -31.34
N ASP A 577 13.94 8.31 -30.66
CA ASP A 577 13.58 8.38 -29.23
C ASP A 577 14.59 7.67 -28.32
N ARG A 578 15.58 6.97 -28.91
CA ARG A 578 16.57 6.19 -28.16
C ARG A 578 17.51 7.09 -27.37
N TYR A 579 17.82 6.68 -26.15
CA TYR A 579 18.82 7.39 -25.35
C TYR A 579 20.19 7.21 -25.99
N SER A 580 20.99 8.27 -26.01
CA SER A 580 22.43 8.16 -26.26
C SER A 580 23.10 7.46 -25.08
N LEU A 581 24.31 6.91 -25.30
CA LEU A 581 25.10 6.31 -24.22
C LEU A 581 25.29 7.32 -23.09
N SER A 582 25.67 8.56 -23.42
CA SER A 582 25.82 9.65 -22.46
C SER A 582 24.54 9.94 -21.67
N LYS A 583 23.38 9.98 -22.33
CA LYS A 583 22.09 10.20 -21.64
C LYS A 583 21.77 9.07 -20.66
N THR A 584 21.99 7.81 -21.06
CA THR A 584 21.75 6.66 -20.17
C THR A 584 22.67 6.69 -18.95
N LEU A 585 23.97 6.94 -19.14
CA LEU A 585 24.97 6.94 -18.06
C LEU A 585 24.78 8.06 -17.02
N HIS A 586 23.94 9.06 -17.30
CA HIS A 586 23.58 10.16 -16.39
C HIS A 586 22.09 10.16 -16.04
N SER A 587 21.39 9.04 -16.25
CA SER A 587 19.97 8.94 -15.90
C SER A 587 19.79 8.79 -14.39
N SER A 588 18.72 9.39 -13.91
CA SER A 588 18.28 9.40 -12.50
C SER A 588 16.83 8.92 -12.37
N TYR A 589 16.33 8.74 -11.16
CA TYR A 589 14.91 8.42 -10.96
C TYR A 589 13.99 9.55 -11.44
N ASP A 590 14.48 10.80 -11.41
CA ASP A 590 13.80 11.98 -11.99
C ASP A 590 13.70 11.93 -13.53
N SER A 591 14.48 11.06 -14.19
CA SER A 591 14.41 10.85 -15.65
C SER A 591 13.21 10.01 -16.10
N GLY A 592 12.38 9.52 -15.15
CA GLY A 592 11.27 8.59 -15.39
C GLY A 592 11.74 7.14 -15.57
N PHE A 593 10.85 6.19 -15.88
CA PHE A 593 11.20 4.76 -15.92
C PHE A 593 11.83 4.27 -17.23
N THR A 594 11.86 5.10 -18.28
CA THR A 594 12.38 4.67 -19.58
C THR A 594 13.87 4.32 -19.53
N PHE A 595 14.65 4.90 -18.61
CA PHE A 595 16.07 4.61 -18.51
C PHE A 595 16.37 3.16 -18.12
N TYR A 596 15.45 2.42 -17.48
CA TYR A 596 15.63 1.01 -17.12
C TYR A 596 15.91 0.17 -18.37
N THR A 597 15.13 0.40 -19.43
CA THR A 597 15.28 -0.28 -20.72
C THR A 597 16.62 0.05 -21.37
N TYR A 598 17.07 1.29 -21.28
CA TYR A 598 18.34 1.71 -21.87
C TYR A 598 19.55 1.32 -21.01
N GLY A 599 19.40 1.25 -19.69
CA GLY A 599 20.40 0.69 -18.77
C GLY A 599 20.63 -0.79 -19.06
N PHE A 600 19.55 -1.56 -19.24
CA PHE A 600 19.60 -2.95 -19.74
C PHE A 600 20.39 -3.05 -21.06
N ALA A 601 20.09 -2.16 -22.02
CA ALA A 601 20.77 -2.17 -23.30
C ALA A 601 22.26 -1.82 -23.17
N VAL A 602 22.65 -0.94 -22.24
CA VAL A 602 24.06 -0.65 -21.94
C VAL A 602 24.73 -1.87 -21.32
N TYR A 603 24.13 -2.55 -20.35
CA TYR A 603 24.66 -3.81 -19.81
C TYR A 603 24.87 -4.87 -20.88
N ASN A 604 23.88 -5.07 -21.75
CA ASN A 604 23.99 -5.99 -22.87
C ASN A 604 25.11 -5.58 -23.84
N TYR A 605 25.25 -4.30 -24.19
CA TYR A 605 26.34 -3.79 -25.01
C TYR A 605 27.72 -4.02 -24.38
N MET A 606 27.88 -3.68 -23.10
CA MET A 606 29.13 -3.85 -22.37
C MET A 606 29.54 -5.33 -22.34
N HIS A 607 28.61 -6.23 -22.00
CA HIS A 607 28.90 -7.66 -21.95
C HIS A 607 29.26 -8.25 -23.34
N GLU A 608 28.47 -7.93 -24.36
CA GLU A 608 28.58 -8.55 -25.68
C GLU A 608 29.70 -7.97 -26.55
N LYS A 609 30.00 -6.67 -26.41
CA LYS A 609 30.86 -5.92 -27.33
C LYS A 609 32.01 -5.19 -26.67
N ASN A 610 31.95 -4.92 -25.36
CA ASN A 610 32.95 -4.09 -24.69
C ASN A 610 33.21 -4.54 -23.23
N LYS A 611 33.79 -5.73 -23.09
CA LYS A 611 34.07 -6.35 -21.79
C LYS A 611 35.05 -5.54 -20.93
N ASP A 612 35.92 -4.74 -21.54
CA ASP A 612 36.79 -3.81 -20.80
C ASP A 612 35.96 -2.74 -20.06
N MET A 613 34.95 -2.16 -20.71
CA MET A 613 34.01 -1.23 -20.09
C MET A 613 33.23 -1.89 -18.96
N PHE A 614 32.71 -3.11 -19.20
CA PHE A 614 32.00 -3.90 -18.19
C PHE A 614 32.87 -4.10 -16.92
N ASN A 615 34.09 -4.59 -17.10
CA ASN A 615 35.00 -4.92 -16.01
C ASN A 615 35.46 -3.66 -15.26
N SER A 616 35.80 -2.58 -15.98
CA SER A 616 36.31 -1.35 -15.38
C SER A 616 35.26 -0.66 -14.50
N LEU A 617 34.01 -0.57 -14.96
CA LEU A 617 32.91 0.00 -14.18
C LEU A 617 32.60 -0.86 -12.96
N ASN A 618 32.43 -2.17 -13.13
CA ASN A 618 32.18 -3.08 -12.00
C ASN A 618 33.30 -3.01 -10.96
N ASN A 619 34.57 -2.94 -11.38
CA ASN A 619 35.69 -2.82 -10.45
C ASN A 619 35.72 -1.48 -9.71
N ALA A 620 35.42 -0.37 -10.40
CA ALA A 620 35.30 0.94 -9.75
C ALA A 620 34.19 0.94 -8.69
N VAL A 621 33.07 0.28 -8.97
CA VAL A 621 31.95 0.11 -8.02
C VAL A 621 32.36 -0.75 -6.81
N LYS A 622 32.88 -1.95 -7.04
CA LYS A 622 33.32 -2.88 -5.96
C LYS A 622 34.34 -2.30 -5.02
N THR A 623 35.23 -1.46 -5.54
CA THR A 623 36.29 -0.83 -4.76
C THR A 623 35.90 0.52 -4.17
N ASN A 624 34.62 0.93 -4.33
CA ASN A 624 34.09 2.23 -3.94
C ASN A 624 34.98 3.40 -4.44
N ASN A 625 35.53 3.27 -5.65
CA ASN A 625 36.45 4.24 -6.24
C ASN A 625 35.69 5.27 -7.08
N VAL A 626 35.05 6.21 -6.41
CA VAL A 626 34.21 7.26 -7.00
C VAL A 626 34.95 8.07 -8.07
N ARG A 627 36.23 8.39 -7.84
CA ARG A 627 37.03 9.15 -8.80
C ARG A 627 37.23 8.39 -10.11
N GLU A 628 37.55 7.10 -10.01
CA GLU A 628 37.71 6.28 -11.19
C GLU A 628 36.39 6.10 -11.93
N TYR A 629 35.31 5.86 -11.19
CA TYR A 629 33.97 5.78 -11.77
C TYR A 629 33.61 7.05 -12.56
N ASP A 630 33.78 8.23 -11.97
CA ASP A 630 33.50 9.51 -12.63
C ASP A 630 34.37 9.74 -13.89
N ASN A 631 35.65 9.34 -13.83
CA ASN A 631 36.54 9.41 -14.98
C ASN A 631 36.07 8.51 -16.12
N LEU A 632 35.67 7.27 -15.81
CA LEU A 632 35.15 6.31 -16.78
C LEU A 632 33.84 6.81 -17.40
N ILE A 633 32.89 7.29 -16.59
CA ILE A 633 31.63 7.85 -17.10
C ILE A 633 31.88 9.04 -18.03
N SER A 634 32.76 9.96 -17.63
CA SER A 634 33.14 11.11 -18.47
C SER A 634 33.82 10.66 -19.76
N GLN A 635 34.73 9.68 -19.71
CA GLN A 635 35.39 9.13 -20.89
C GLN A 635 34.38 8.52 -21.86
N TYR A 636 33.50 7.64 -21.38
CA TYR A 636 32.55 6.91 -22.22
C TYR A 636 31.47 7.82 -22.80
N SER A 637 31.02 8.81 -22.03
CA SER A 637 30.02 9.78 -22.46
C SER A 637 30.51 10.70 -23.59
N ASN A 638 31.82 10.91 -23.70
CA ASN A 638 32.44 11.76 -24.72
C ASN A 638 32.98 10.97 -25.93
N ASP A 639 32.92 9.64 -25.93
CA ASP A 639 33.36 8.82 -27.07
C ASP A 639 32.20 8.52 -28.04
N ASN A 640 32.13 9.28 -29.13
CA ASN A 640 31.13 9.11 -30.19
C ASN A 640 31.14 7.71 -30.84
N ARG A 641 32.29 7.01 -30.83
CA ARG A 641 32.38 5.65 -31.36
C ARG A 641 31.61 4.69 -30.45
N LEU A 642 31.78 4.78 -29.13
CA LEU A 642 31.04 3.94 -28.17
C LEU A 642 29.54 4.18 -28.28
N ASN A 643 29.10 5.44 -28.41
CA ASN A 643 27.70 5.72 -28.65
C ASN A 643 27.19 5.08 -29.94
N THR A 644 27.96 5.14 -31.04
CA THR A 644 27.58 4.50 -32.32
C THR A 644 27.44 2.98 -32.17
N GLU A 645 28.38 2.33 -31.48
CA GLU A 645 28.32 0.89 -31.20
C GLU A 645 27.12 0.53 -30.33
N TYR A 646 26.82 1.32 -29.30
CA TYR A 646 25.65 1.16 -28.45
C TYR A 646 24.33 1.29 -29.25
N GLN A 647 24.21 2.29 -30.12
CA GLN A 647 23.04 2.43 -31.01
C GLN A 647 22.88 1.21 -31.94
N ASN A 648 23.98 0.71 -32.50
CA ASN A 648 23.97 -0.49 -33.33
C ASN A 648 23.58 -1.73 -32.54
N GLN A 649 24.01 -1.86 -31.27
CA GLN A 649 23.61 -2.96 -30.42
C GLN A 649 22.11 -2.93 -30.11
N MET A 650 21.54 -1.76 -29.79
CA MET A 650 20.08 -1.63 -29.65
C MET A 650 19.33 -2.00 -30.93
N GLN A 651 19.86 -1.61 -32.09
CA GLN A 651 19.26 -2.02 -33.37
C GLN A 651 19.34 -3.54 -33.57
N HIS A 652 20.47 -4.16 -33.24
CA HIS A 652 20.62 -5.62 -33.28
C HIS A 652 19.60 -6.32 -32.36
N LEU A 653 19.37 -5.82 -31.15
CA LEU A 653 18.35 -6.36 -30.26
C LEU A 653 16.94 -6.27 -30.90
N VAL A 654 16.57 -5.10 -31.42
CA VAL A 654 15.26 -4.89 -32.06
C VAL A 654 15.07 -5.76 -33.30
N ASP A 655 16.09 -5.87 -34.15
CA ASP A 655 16.05 -6.68 -35.38
C ASP A 655 15.86 -8.19 -35.07
N ASN A 656 16.33 -8.63 -33.90
CA ASN A 656 16.25 -10.02 -33.46
C ASN A 656 15.14 -10.26 -32.42
N ILE A 657 14.21 -9.32 -32.21
CA ILE A 657 13.18 -9.43 -31.15
C ILE A 657 12.36 -10.74 -31.17
N ASN A 658 12.20 -11.35 -32.35
CA ASN A 658 11.45 -12.60 -32.52
C ASN A 658 12.22 -13.84 -32.08
N THR A 659 13.53 -13.75 -31.84
CA THR A 659 14.34 -14.85 -31.31
C THR A 659 14.40 -14.85 -29.78
N TYR A 660 14.06 -13.72 -29.15
CA TYR A 660 14.05 -13.59 -27.70
C TYR A 660 12.74 -14.07 -27.07
N TYR A 661 12.87 -14.56 -25.85
CA TYR A 661 11.77 -15.01 -25.00
C TYR A 661 11.96 -14.45 -23.58
N VAL A 662 11.09 -14.82 -22.65
CA VAL A 662 11.27 -14.53 -21.22
C VAL A 662 11.85 -15.79 -20.58
N PRO A 663 13.10 -15.77 -20.08
CA PRO A 663 13.71 -16.93 -19.46
C PRO A 663 13.08 -17.16 -18.09
N LEU A 664 12.27 -18.21 -18.01
CA LEU A 664 11.67 -18.71 -16.79
C LEU A 664 12.28 -20.07 -16.46
N VAL A 665 12.28 -20.46 -15.19
CA VAL A 665 12.76 -21.78 -14.80
C VAL A 665 11.94 -22.88 -15.47
N ALA A 666 12.63 -23.91 -15.94
CA ALA A 666 12.03 -25.04 -16.60
C ALA A 666 11.17 -25.90 -15.64
N ASP A 667 10.27 -26.70 -16.20
CA ASP A 667 9.43 -27.62 -15.42
C ASP A 667 10.25 -28.76 -14.80
N ASP A 668 11.44 -29.04 -15.34
CA ASP A 668 12.36 -30.06 -14.85
C ASP A 668 12.71 -29.89 -13.36
N TYR A 669 12.76 -28.64 -12.87
CA TYR A 669 13.01 -28.34 -11.46
C TYR A 669 11.90 -28.78 -10.49
N LEU A 670 10.70 -29.05 -11.01
CA LEU A 670 9.54 -29.48 -10.23
C LEU A 670 9.29 -30.99 -10.35
N GLU A 671 10.03 -31.69 -11.21
CA GLU A 671 9.86 -33.12 -11.40
C GLU A 671 10.29 -33.92 -10.17
N THR A 672 9.71 -35.11 -10.04
CA THR A 672 10.21 -36.08 -9.04
C THR A 672 11.43 -36.79 -9.59
N HIS A 673 12.60 -36.51 -9.03
CA HIS A 673 13.84 -37.16 -9.44
C HIS A 673 14.09 -38.45 -8.65
N THR A 674 14.57 -39.48 -9.34
CA THR A 674 14.94 -40.75 -8.69
C THR A 674 16.07 -40.55 -7.68
N ARG A 675 16.20 -41.45 -6.71
CA ARG A 675 17.26 -41.40 -5.70
C ARG A 675 18.65 -41.51 -6.33
N LYS A 676 19.56 -40.60 -5.99
CA LYS A 676 21.00 -40.70 -6.31
C LYS A 676 21.84 -40.13 -5.17
N ASP A 677 22.83 -40.88 -4.72
CA ASP A 677 23.69 -40.47 -3.61
C ASP A 677 24.71 -39.39 -4.00
N LEU A 678 25.15 -38.62 -3.00
CA LEU A 678 26.09 -37.52 -3.18
C LEU A 678 27.43 -37.98 -3.77
N GLU A 679 27.91 -39.17 -3.40
CA GLU A 679 29.18 -39.72 -3.92
C GLU A 679 29.11 -40.00 -5.42
N SER A 680 27.98 -40.52 -5.92
CA SER A 680 27.74 -40.74 -7.34
C SER A 680 27.57 -39.43 -8.10
N ILE A 681 26.85 -38.46 -7.52
CA ILE A 681 26.71 -37.11 -8.11
C ILE A 681 28.09 -36.46 -8.27
N TYR A 682 28.90 -36.50 -7.21
CA TYR A 682 30.27 -36.02 -7.22
C TYR A 682 31.13 -36.75 -8.28
N SER A 683 31.02 -38.07 -8.37
CA SER A 683 31.77 -38.87 -9.35
C SER A 683 31.42 -38.49 -10.78
N ASP A 684 30.15 -38.25 -11.06
CA ASP A 684 29.69 -37.86 -12.40
C ASP A 684 30.16 -36.42 -12.73
N ILE A 685 30.05 -35.47 -11.79
CA ILE A 685 30.54 -34.10 -11.99
C ILE A 685 32.05 -34.10 -12.26
N THR A 686 32.83 -34.82 -11.46
CA THR A 686 34.28 -34.92 -11.65
C THR A 686 34.70 -35.71 -12.90
N SER A 687 33.77 -36.43 -13.52
CA SER A 687 34.02 -37.09 -14.80
C SER A 687 33.83 -36.16 -16.01
N VAL A 688 33.05 -35.08 -15.88
CA VAL A 688 32.83 -34.09 -16.95
C VAL A 688 33.76 -32.88 -16.81
N VAL A 689 34.21 -32.57 -15.59
CA VAL A 689 35.14 -31.47 -15.30
C VAL A 689 36.22 -31.91 -14.31
N ASP A 690 37.49 -31.67 -14.66
CA ASP A 690 38.65 -32.05 -13.84
C ASP A 690 38.84 -31.04 -12.70
N LEU A 691 38.23 -31.34 -11.55
CA LEU A 691 38.28 -30.52 -10.35
C LEU A 691 39.22 -31.12 -9.30
N THR A 692 39.96 -30.25 -8.62
CA THR A 692 40.81 -30.59 -7.48
C THR A 692 40.35 -29.89 -6.21
N ASN A 693 40.90 -30.25 -5.04
CA ASN A 693 40.58 -29.61 -3.75
C ASN A 693 39.08 -29.54 -3.43
N ILE A 694 38.34 -30.59 -3.77
CA ILE A 694 36.88 -30.53 -3.73
C ILE A 694 36.35 -30.57 -2.30
N THR A 695 35.35 -29.74 -2.04
CA THR A 695 34.52 -29.73 -0.84
C THR A 695 33.06 -29.84 -1.24
N THR A 696 32.27 -30.52 -0.41
CA THR A 696 30.83 -30.65 -0.61
C THR A 696 30.08 -30.23 0.65
N THR A 697 28.96 -29.56 0.45
CA THR A 697 28.01 -29.19 1.51
C THR A 697 26.61 -29.61 1.08
N GLN A 698 25.75 -29.84 2.06
CA GLN A 698 24.34 -30.15 1.85
C GLN A 698 23.53 -29.13 2.62
N SER A 699 22.40 -28.72 2.07
CA SER A 699 21.45 -27.85 2.74
C SER A 699 20.06 -28.45 2.74
N GLN A 700 19.34 -28.20 3.83
CA GLN A 700 17.95 -28.56 3.97
C GLN A 700 17.08 -27.40 3.50
N SER A 701 16.08 -27.72 2.68
CA SER A 701 15.00 -26.82 2.31
C SER A 701 13.66 -27.48 2.59
N GLU A 702 12.57 -26.70 2.50
CA GLU A 702 11.20 -27.13 2.81
C GLU A 702 10.81 -28.41 2.06
N PHE A 703 11.08 -28.45 0.76
CA PHE A 703 10.55 -29.49 -0.13
C PHE A 703 11.60 -30.50 -0.61
N PHE A 704 12.88 -30.18 -0.45
CA PHE A 704 13.99 -30.97 -0.98
C PHE A 704 15.29 -30.63 -0.26
N LYS A 705 16.31 -31.47 -0.45
CA LYS A 705 17.69 -31.17 -0.09
C LYS A 705 18.44 -30.71 -1.32
N THR A 706 19.48 -29.91 -1.12
CA THR A 706 20.42 -29.54 -2.18
C THR A 706 21.84 -29.89 -1.80
N PHE A 707 22.69 -30.04 -2.81
CA PHE A 707 24.13 -30.14 -2.64
C PHE A 707 24.80 -28.91 -3.24
N THR A 708 25.95 -28.55 -2.67
CA THR A 708 26.90 -27.63 -3.30
C THR A 708 28.27 -28.29 -3.32
N LEU A 709 28.86 -28.43 -4.51
CA LEU A 709 30.20 -28.97 -4.75
C LEU A 709 31.09 -27.83 -5.22
N ARG A 710 32.16 -27.53 -4.47
CA ARG A 710 33.17 -26.54 -4.83
C ARG A 710 34.51 -27.22 -5.06
N GLY A 711 35.18 -26.93 -6.16
CA GLY A 711 36.54 -27.39 -6.44
C GLY A 711 37.37 -26.35 -7.20
N THR A 712 38.66 -26.58 -7.30
CA THR A 712 39.58 -25.76 -8.09
C THR A 712 39.75 -26.36 -9.48
N TYR A 713 39.54 -25.54 -10.50
CA TYR A 713 39.84 -25.87 -11.89
C TYR A 713 41.11 -25.14 -12.33
N THR A 714 42.03 -25.85 -12.99
CA THR A 714 43.29 -25.30 -13.50
C THR A 714 43.35 -25.48 -15.01
N LYS A 715 43.27 -24.37 -15.74
CA LYS A 715 43.44 -24.32 -17.19
C LYS A 715 44.92 -24.18 -17.54
N ALA A 716 45.41 -25.06 -18.42
CA ALA A 716 46.76 -24.97 -18.95
C ALA A 716 46.95 -23.68 -19.76
N THR A 717 47.95 -22.89 -19.39
CA THR A 717 48.37 -21.62 -20.02
C THR A 717 47.26 -20.55 -20.08
N SER A 718 47.45 -19.47 -19.33
CA SER A 718 46.59 -18.28 -19.37
C SER A 718 46.68 -17.59 -20.74
N GLN A 719 45.54 -17.16 -21.26
CA GLN A 719 45.45 -16.32 -22.47
C GLN A 719 45.05 -14.87 -22.12
N GLY A 720 45.13 -14.54 -20.83
CA GLY A 720 44.68 -13.28 -20.27
C GLY A 720 43.23 -13.35 -19.77
N PRO A 721 42.84 -12.41 -18.89
CA PRO A 721 41.62 -12.53 -18.10
C PRO A 721 40.35 -12.73 -18.93
N ILE A 722 40.17 -11.96 -20.02
CA ILE A 722 38.95 -12.02 -20.84
C ILE A 722 38.83 -13.37 -21.55
N ALA A 723 39.90 -13.82 -22.22
CA ALA A 723 39.88 -15.08 -22.97
C ALA A 723 39.75 -16.29 -22.04
N ASP A 724 40.38 -16.25 -20.87
CA ASP A 724 40.25 -17.30 -19.86
C ASP A 724 38.84 -17.31 -19.25
N TRP A 725 38.21 -16.15 -19.04
CA TRP A 725 36.83 -16.06 -18.56
C TRP A 725 35.81 -16.60 -19.57
N GLU A 726 35.95 -16.24 -20.85
CA GLU A 726 35.10 -16.76 -21.93
C GLU A 726 35.24 -18.28 -22.08
N TYR A 727 36.46 -18.81 -21.92
CA TYR A 727 36.69 -20.25 -21.88
C TYR A 727 35.93 -20.91 -20.72
N MET A 728 35.99 -20.32 -19.52
CA MET A 728 35.31 -20.87 -18.36
C MET A 728 33.79 -20.81 -18.47
N ASP A 729 33.26 -19.77 -19.13
CA ASP A 729 31.82 -19.65 -19.36
C ASP A 729 31.32 -20.76 -20.30
N LEU A 730 32.06 -21.02 -21.38
CA LEU A 730 31.81 -22.16 -22.26
C LEU A 730 31.94 -23.50 -21.52
N MET A 731 33.01 -23.68 -20.73
CA MET A 731 33.25 -24.90 -19.96
C MET A 731 32.12 -25.19 -18.98
N ALA A 732 31.63 -24.18 -18.26
CA ALA A 732 30.52 -24.33 -17.34
C ALA A 732 29.25 -24.79 -18.07
N ASN A 733 28.91 -24.17 -19.19
CA ASN A 733 27.73 -24.53 -19.99
C ASN A 733 27.86 -25.92 -20.62
N GLU A 734 29.02 -26.26 -21.19
CA GLU A 734 29.30 -27.59 -21.74
C GLU A 734 29.26 -28.68 -20.66
N SER A 735 29.75 -28.40 -19.46
CA SER A 735 29.69 -29.33 -18.32
C SER A 735 28.25 -29.61 -17.89
N LEU A 736 27.41 -28.57 -17.81
CA LEU A 736 26.00 -28.72 -17.50
C LEU A 736 25.27 -29.54 -18.58
N ASN A 737 25.53 -29.27 -19.86
CA ASN A 737 24.95 -30.04 -20.98
C ASN A 737 25.48 -31.49 -21.04
N ALA A 738 26.71 -31.74 -20.61
CA ALA A 738 27.23 -33.09 -20.49
C ALA A 738 26.52 -33.86 -19.38
N LEU A 739 26.24 -33.23 -18.23
CA LEU A 739 25.52 -33.84 -17.11
C LEU A 739 24.07 -34.17 -17.48
N THR A 740 23.36 -33.33 -18.22
CA THR A 740 21.99 -33.63 -18.67
C THR A 740 21.90 -34.82 -19.61
N SER A 741 23.00 -35.20 -20.25
CA SER A 741 23.07 -36.41 -21.07
C SER A 741 23.12 -37.69 -20.22
N TYR A 742 23.32 -37.59 -18.90
CA TYR A 742 23.29 -38.74 -18.00
C TYR A 742 21.85 -39.15 -17.69
N PRO A 743 21.57 -40.44 -17.39
CA PRO A 743 20.18 -40.92 -17.22
C PRO A 743 19.40 -40.33 -16.03
N TRP A 744 20.05 -39.58 -15.14
CA TRP A 744 19.43 -39.09 -13.91
C TRP A 744 18.90 -37.66 -14.11
N SER A 745 17.58 -37.50 -14.08
CA SER A 745 16.91 -36.21 -14.35
C SER A 745 17.26 -35.10 -13.36
N GLY A 746 17.78 -35.41 -12.16
CA GLY A 746 18.21 -34.39 -11.20
C GLY A 746 19.33 -33.48 -11.73
N TYR A 747 20.06 -33.89 -12.78
CA TYR A 747 21.05 -33.04 -13.43
C TYR A 747 20.47 -31.82 -14.15
N GLU A 748 19.18 -31.85 -14.50
CA GLU A 748 18.49 -30.68 -15.05
C GLU A 748 18.33 -29.55 -14.03
N THR A 749 18.47 -29.85 -12.73
CA THR A 749 18.42 -28.84 -11.66
C THR A 749 19.76 -28.15 -11.41
N VAL A 750 20.84 -28.63 -12.04
CA VAL A 750 22.19 -28.21 -11.68
C VAL A 750 22.54 -26.88 -12.35
N VAL A 751 22.95 -25.91 -11.53
CA VAL A 751 23.59 -24.67 -11.96
C VAL A 751 25.09 -24.75 -11.67
N CYS A 752 25.88 -24.02 -12.46
CA CYS A 752 27.34 -23.95 -12.31
C CYS A 752 27.81 -22.50 -12.41
N TYR A 753 28.79 -22.11 -11.61
CA TYR A 753 29.48 -20.83 -11.72
C TYR A 753 30.96 -20.98 -11.35
N PHE A 754 31.74 -19.95 -11.66
CA PHE A 754 33.16 -19.88 -11.34
C PHE A 754 33.56 -18.48 -10.90
N THR A 755 34.56 -18.39 -10.02
CA THR A 755 35.00 -17.14 -9.39
C THR A 755 36.51 -17.16 -9.13
N ASN A 756 37.03 -16.07 -8.55
CA ASN A 756 38.40 -16.01 -8.00
C ASN A 756 39.52 -16.31 -9.02
N TYR A 757 39.36 -15.81 -10.25
CA TYR A 757 40.39 -15.91 -11.29
C TYR A 757 41.74 -15.41 -10.81
N LYS A 758 42.76 -16.23 -11.01
CA LYS A 758 44.16 -15.88 -10.80
C LYS A 758 45.05 -16.65 -11.77
N VAL A 759 46.23 -16.10 -12.05
CA VAL A 759 47.28 -16.81 -12.80
C VAL A 759 48.36 -17.23 -11.82
N ASN A 760 48.67 -18.52 -11.78
CA ASN A 760 49.66 -19.07 -10.87
C ASN A 760 51.10 -18.86 -11.39
N SER A 761 52.10 -19.28 -10.61
CA SER A 761 53.52 -19.11 -10.99
C SER A 761 53.96 -19.91 -12.22
N LEU A 762 53.14 -20.86 -12.69
CA LEU A 762 53.36 -21.67 -13.89
C LEU A 762 52.66 -21.10 -15.13
N ASP A 763 52.10 -19.88 -15.03
CA ASP A 763 51.32 -19.24 -16.08
C ASP A 763 50.00 -20.00 -16.39
N GLU A 764 49.47 -20.74 -15.43
CA GLU A 764 48.18 -21.44 -15.54
C GLU A 764 47.06 -20.60 -14.90
N ALA A 765 45.88 -20.61 -15.52
CA ALA A 765 44.72 -19.90 -14.98
C ALA A 765 43.96 -20.81 -14.01
N GLU A 766 43.74 -20.34 -12.79
CA GLU A 766 43.04 -21.05 -11.72
C GLU A 766 41.72 -20.35 -11.39
N PHE A 767 40.68 -21.15 -11.16
CA PHE A 767 39.34 -20.70 -10.78
C PHE A 767 38.77 -21.59 -9.68
N ASP A 768 37.96 -21.01 -8.80
CA ASP A 768 37.03 -21.80 -7.99
C ASP A 768 35.79 -22.07 -8.83
N VAL A 769 35.40 -23.34 -8.97
CA VAL A 769 34.22 -23.78 -9.72
C VAL A 769 33.22 -24.41 -8.75
N VAL A 770 31.96 -24.03 -8.87
CA VAL A 770 30.89 -24.46 -7.97
C VAL A 770 29.71 -25.00 -8.76
N PHE A 771 29.28 -26.20 -8.39
CA PHE A 771 28.04 -26.83 -8.85
C PHE A 771 27.04 -26.85 -7.70
N HIS A 772 25.78 -26.55 -8.00
CA HIS A 772 24.68 -26.62 -7.05
C HIS A 772 23.46 -27.27 -7.71
N GLY A 773 22.76 -28.17 -7.01
CA GLY A 773 21.55 -28.79 -7.52
C GLY A 773 20.84 -29.66 -6.48
N ILE A 774 19.78 -30.34 -6.92
CA ILE A 774 18.97 -31.19 -6.04
C ILE A 774 19.74 -32.42 -5.52
N LEU A 775 19.45 -32.83 -4.30
CA LEU A 775 19.99 -34.03 -3.68
C LEU A 775 18.85 -34.96 -3.25
N THR A 776 18.76 -36.14 -3.86
CA THR A 776 17.69 -37.12 -3.60
C THR A 776 18.15 -38.38 -2.85
N GLY A 777 19.45 -38.57 -2.67
CA GLY A 777 20.02 -39.71 -1.96
C GLY A 777 20.69 -39.31 -0.66
N ASP A 778 20.05 -39.64 0.45
CA ASP A 778 20.68 -39.72 1.77
C ASP A 778 20.78 -41.20 2.19
N GLY A 779 21.82 -41.54 2.93
CA GLY A 779 22.08 -42.90 3.43
C GLY A 779 21.09 -43.40 4.50
N THR A 780 19.86 -42.88 4.56
CA THR A 780 18.81 -43.33 5.49
C THR A 780 17.44 -43.02 4.89
N ILE A 781 16.78 -44.03 4.33
CA ILE A 781 15.34 -43.96 4.10
C ILE A 781 14.65 -44.03 5.47
N GLN A 782 13.97 -42.96 5.87
CA GLN A 782 12.59 -43.12 6.33
C GLN A 782 11.74 -43.03 5.06
N VAL A 783 11.03 -44.10 4.70
CA VAL A 783 10.02 -44.03 3.64
C VAL A 783 8.97 -43.12 4.23
N ASN A 784 8.62 -42.01 3.57
CA ASN A 784 7.52 -41.19 4.06
C ASN A 784 6.26 -42.04 4.08
N ASN A 785 5.77 -42.37 5.26
CA ASN A 785 4.49 -43.04 5.41
C ASN A 785 3.45 -41.94 5.59
N PRO A 786 2.32 -41.99 4.87
CA PRO A 786 1.26 -41.03 5.10
C PRO A 786 0.91 -40.94 6.58
N PRO A 787 0.61 -39.75 7.09
CA PRO A 787 0.23 -39.58 8.48
C PRO A 787 -1.02 -40.42 8.79
N VAL A 788 -1.25 -40.73 10.05
CA VAL A 788 -2.51 -41.30 10.52
C VAL A 788 -3.37 -40.14 11.00
N ALA A 789 -4.53 -39.95 10.36
CA ALA A 789 -5.60 -39.08 10.86
C ALA A 789 -6.45 -39.86 11.86
N GLU A 790 -6.85 -39.23 12.97
CA GLU A 790 -7.81 -39.77 13.94
C GLU A 790 -8.80 -38.65 14.28
N ALA A 791 -9.95 -38.65 13.61
CA ALA A 791 -11.00 -37.64 13.78
C ALA A 791 -11.76 -37.81 15.11
N ASN A 792 -11.56 -38.94 15.81
CA ASN A 792 -12.23 -39.27 17.06
C ASN A 792 -13.79 -39.22 16.92
N GLY A 793 -14.52 -39.39 18.02
CA GLY A 793 -15.98 -39.41 18.03
C GLY A 793 -16.59 -40.81 18.27
N PRO A 794 -17.89 -41.01 18.00
CA PRO A 794 -18.85 -40.03 17.49
C PRO A 794 -19.07 -38.85 18.45
N TYR A 795 -19.43 -37.69 17.90
CA TYR A 795 -19.78 -36.50 18.66
C TYR A 795 -21.30 -36.36 18.76
N VAL A 796 -21.80 -36.01 19.94
CA VAL A 796 -23.24 -35.80 20.17
C VAL A 796 -23.42 -34.50 20.94
N ALA A 797 -24.25 -33.60 20.42
CA ALA A 797 -24.59 -32.33 21.07
C ALA A 797 -26.02 -31.92 20.71
N THR A 798 -26.46 -30.82 21.30
CA THR A 798 -27.72 -30.16 20.97
C THR A 798 -27.46 -29.00 20.01
N LYS A 799 -28.40 -28.66 19.13
CA LYS A 799 -28.28 -27.51 18.22
C LYS A 799 -27.94 -26.23 19.00
N GLY A 800 -26.88 -25.54 18.59
CA GLY A 800 -26.36 -24.35 19.26
C GLY A 800 -25.39 -24.62 20.42
N GLU A 801 -25.13 -25.87 20.78
CA GLU A 801 -24.06 -26.22 21.73
C GLU A 801 -22.71 -26.37 21.02
N GLU A 802 -21.66 -25.86 21.67
CA GLU A 802 -20.29 -25.94 21.19
C GLU A 802 -19.71 -27.34 21.43
N ILE A 803 -19.17 -27.94 20.38
CA ILE A 803 -18.50 -29.24 20.40
C ILE A 803 -17.00 -29.02 20.35
N SER A 804 -16.26 -29.66 21.27
CA SER A 804 -14.80 -29.74 21.21
C SER A 804 -14.39 -30.96 20.39
N PHE A 805 -13.89 -30.72 19.17
CA PHE A 805 -13.35 -31.76 18.31
C PHE A 805 -11.92 -32.10 18.72
N SER A 806 -11.53 -33.37 18.55
CA SER A 806 -10.19 -33.82 18.88
C SER A 806 -9.52 -34.55 17.73
N SER A 807 -8.26 -34.22 17.49
CA SER A 807 -7.35 -34.98 16.63
C SER A 807 -6.42 -35.90 17.44
N MET A 808 -6.70 -36.13 18.73
CA MET A 808 -5.86 -36.94 19.61
C MET A 808 -5.65 -38.34 19.02
N GLY A 809 -4.38 -38.74 18.90
CA GLY A 809 -4.00 -40.01 18.27
C GLY A 809 -3.51 -39.86 16.82
N SER A 810 -3.83 -38.73 16.17
CA SER A 810 -3.24 -38.37 14.88
C SER A 810 -1.73 -38.24 15.03
N LYS A 811 -0.98 -38.90 14.16
CA LYS A 811 0.47 -38.96 14.24
C LYS A 811 1.06 -39.28 12.88
N ASP A 812 2.27 -38.81 12.68
CA ASP A 812 3.14 -39.35 11.65
C ASP A 812 4.19 -40.25 12.33
N SER A 813 4.41 -41.44 11.77
CA SER A 813 5.37 -42.41 12.28
C SER A 813 6.82 -42.05 11.96
N ASP A 814 7.05 -41.22 10.94
CA ASP A 814 8.40 -40.88 10.48
C ASP A 814 8.64 -39.38 10.25
N GLY A 815 7.77 -38.57 10.83
CA GLY A 815 7.82 -37.11 10.79
C GLY A 815 6.85 -36.48 11.79
N THR A 816 6.27 -35.34 11.43
CA THR A 816 5.30 -34.60 12.25
C THR A 816 4.15 -34.09 11.40
N ILE A 817 2.95 -34.03 11.97
CA ILE A 817 1.81 -33.40 11.31
C ILE A 817 2.00 -31.88 11.33
N ILE A 818 1.98 -31.25 10.14
CA ILE A 818 2.17 -29.80 9.97
C ILE A 818 0.87 -29.04 9.77
N SER A 819 -0.21 -29.72 9.36
CA SER A 819 -1.53 -29.08 9.23
C SER A 819 -2.67 -30.04 9.50
N TYR A 820 -3.78 -29.44 9.94
CA TYR A 820 -5.07 -30.06 10.15
C TYR A 820 -6.09 -29.29 9.32
N LEU A 821 -7.07 -29.98 8.76
CA LEU A 821 -8.23 -29.38 8.13
C LEU A 821 -9.45 -30.22 8.49
N TRP A 822 -10.33 -29.64 9.28
CA TRP A 822 -11.66 -30.15 9.56
C TRP A 822 -12.64 -29.61 8.52
N ASP A 823 -13.42 -30.49 7.91
CA ASP A 823 -14.68 -30.18 7.24
C ASP A 823 -15.80 -30.72 8.12
N PHE A 824 -16.70 -29.85 8.60
CA PHE A 824 -17.74 -30.24 9.54
C PHE A 824 -18.97 -30.89 8.85
N GLY A 825 -18.98 -30.97 7.52
CA GLY A 825 -20.03 -31.62 6.74
C GLY A 825 -21.27 -30.76 6.49
N ASP A 826 -21.28 -29.51 6.96
CA ASP A 826 -22.33 -28.50 6.70
C ASP A 826 -21.84 -27.34 5.80
N GLY A 827 -20.61 -27.44 5.29
CA GLY A 827 -19.94 -26.45 4.45
C GLY A 827 -18.95 -25.56 5.20
N SER A 828 -18.87 -25.65 6.52
CA SER A 828 -17.87 -24.95 7.34
C SER A 828 -16.61 -25.79 7.54
N THR A 829 -15.46 -25.12 7.73
CA THR A 829 -14.15 -25.77 7.95
C THR A 829 -13.35 -25.12 9.08
N SER A 830 -12.32 -25.80 9.59
CA SER A 830 -11.34 -25.24 10.54
C SER A 830 -9.95 -25.85 10.34
N THR A 831 -8.89 -25.07 10.57
CA THR A 831 -7.50 -25.53 10.48
C THR A 831 -6.83 -25.79 11.83
N GLU A 832 -7.54 -25.59 12.94
CA GLU A 832 -7.02 -25.91 14.26
C GLU A 832 -6.92 -27.43 14.47
N ALA A 833 -5.95 -27.88 15.27
CA ALA A 833 -5.81 -29.31 15.57
C ALA A 833 -6.99 -29.85 16.40
N ASN A 834 -7.55 -29.06 17.31
CA ASN A 834 -8.66 -29.44 18.18
C ASN A 834 -9.68 -28.28 18.26
N PRO A 835 -10.44 -28.03 17.19
CA PRO A 835 -11.32 -26.87 17.12
C PRO A 835 -12.54 -27.02 18.02
N TYR A 836 -13.11 -25.88 18.39
CA TYR A 836 -14.48 -25.80 18.89
C TYR A 836 -15.40 -25.41 17.74
N TYR A 837 -16.52 -26.12 17.57
CA TYR A 837 -17.49 -25.82 16.52
C TYR A 837 -18.93 -26.06 16.98
N THR A 838 -19.85 -25.21 16.51
CA THR A 838 -21.27 -25.23 16.87
C THR A 838 -22.14 -25.41 15.63
N TYR A 839 -22.96 -26.46 15.61
CA TYR A 839 -23.93 -26.67 14.52
C TYR A 839 -25.22 -25.90 14.78
N LEU A 840 -25.69 -25.17 13.77
CA LEU A 840 -26.91 -24.36 13.83
C LEU A 840 -28.17 -25.11 13.37
N THR A 841 -28.03 -26.35 12.88
CA THR A 841 -29.12 -27.20 12.43
C THR A 841 -29.01 -28.57 13.11
N ALA A 842 -30.14 -29.08 13.62
CA ALA A 842 -30.20 -30.44 14.11
C ALA A 842 -30.14 -31.42 12.93
N GLY A 843 -29.49 -32.56 13.13
CA GLY A 843 -29.23 -33.51 12.06
C GLY A 843 -28.03 -34.40 12.33
N THR A 844 -27.68 -35.21 11.34
CA THR A 844 -26.47 -36.04 11.36
C THR A 844 -25.51 -35.53 10.29
N PHE A 845 -24.29 -35.21 10.71
CA PHE A 845 -23.21 -34.73 9.85
C PHE A 845 -22.04 -35.72 9.89
N THR A 846 -21.18 -35.63 8.87
CA THR A 846 -19.90 -36.33 8.82
C THR A 846 -18.80 -35.28 8.89
N ALA A 847 -18.07 -35.23 9.99
CA ALA A 847 -16.91 -34.37 10.12
C ALA A 847 -15.67 -35.11 9.60
N THR A 848 -14.96 -34.54 8.64
CA THR A 848 -13.75 -35.12 8.03
C THR A 848 -12.52 -34.36 8.52
N LEU A 849 -11.60 -35.06 9.18
CA LEU A 849 -10.28 -34.53 9.51
C LEU A 849 -9.30 -34.94 8.41
N THR A 850 -8.67 -33.96 7.78
CA THR A 850 -7.52 -34.14 6.89
C THR A 850 -6.26 -33.68 7.63
N VAL A 851 -5.22 -34.50 7.62
CA VAL A 851 -3.91 -34.15 8.17
C VAL A 851 -2.84 -34.25 7.09
N VAL A 852 -1.87 -33.34 7.14
CA VAL A 852 -0.70 -33.33 6.24
C VAL A 852 0.57 -33.42 7.08
N ASP A 853 1.50 -34.28 6.67
CA ASP A 853 2.80 -34.40 7.33
C ASP A 853 3.85 -33.40 6.80
N ASP A 854 4.98 -33.33 7.48
CA ASP A 854 6.14 -32.47 7.17
C ASP A 854 6.83 -32.81 5.84
N LYS A 855 6.34 -33.82 5.13
CA LYS A 855 6.82 -34.24 3.80
C LYS A 855 5.72 -34.21 2.74
N GLY A 856 4.55 -33.64 3.06
CA GLY A 856 3.46 -33.34 2.14
C GLY A 856 2.51 -34.49 1.83
N GLU A 857 2.61 -35.65 2.49
CA GLU A 857 1.62 -36.71 2.35
C GLU A 857 0.38 -36.42 3.19
N ILE A 858 -0.76 -36.89 2.71
CA ILE A 858 -2.08 -36.53 3.21
C ILE A 858 -2.83 -37.80 3.61
N ASN A 859 -3.53 -37.74 4.74
CA ASN A 859 -4.50 -38.75 5.10
C ASN A 859 -5.73 -38.13 5.74
N THR A 860 -6.84 -38.86 5.69
CA THR A 860 -8.14 -38.40 6.19
C THR A 860 -8.81 -39.44 7.06
N ASP A 861 -9.54 -39.00 8.08
CA ASP A 861 -10.43 -39.83 8.88
C ASP A 861 -11.77 -39.10 9.10
N GLU A 862 -12.84 -39.86 9.32
CA GLU A 862 -14.21 -39.32 9.42
C GLU A 862 -14.87 -39.67 10.74
N ALA A 863 -15.57 -38.69 11.32
CA ALA A 863 -16.33 -38.80 12.55
C ALA A 863 -17.81 -38.51 12.31
N GLN A 864 -18.70 -39.33 12.86
CA GLN A 864 -20.13 -39.01 12.86
C GLN A 864 -20.45 -37.97 13.93
N VAL A 865 -21.23 -36.95 13.57
CA VAL A 865 -21.75 -35.93 14.48
C VAL A 865 -23.26 -35.97 14.51
N ILE A 866 -23.86 -36.10 15.68
CA ILE A 866 -25.31 -36.14 15.90
C ILE A 866 -25.73 -34.91 16.69
N ILE A 867 -26.49 -34.02 16.04
CA ILE A 867 -27.03 -32.81 16.65
C ILE A 867 -28.51 -33.02 16.92
N ASN A 868 -28.86 -33.10 18.20
CA ASN A 868 -30.24 -33.19 18.64
C ASN A 868 -30.89 -31.79 18.64
N GLU A 869 -32.19 -31.73 18.44
CA GLU A 869 -32.93 -30.50 18.78
C GLU A 869 -32.90 -30.28 20.30
N PRO A 870 -32.86 -29.03 20.79
CA PRO A 870 -32.95 -28.75 22.21
C PRO A 870 -34.27 -29.25 22.79
N GLU A 871 -34.19 -29.94 23.94
CA GLU A 871 -35.37 -30.25 24.74
C GLU A 871 -35.99 -28.93 25.22
N ILE A 872 -37.24 -28.69 24.83
CA ILE A 872 -38.01 -27.50 25.21
C ILE A 872 -38.50 -27.70 26.66
N ASN A 873 -38.13 -26.78 27.56
CA ASN A 873 -38.63 -26.74 28.93
C ASN A 873 -39.62 -25.56 29.06
N PRO A 874 -40.93 -25.80 29.22
CA PRO A 874 -41.96 -24.73 29.32
C PRO A 874 -41.82 -23.79 30.52
N SER A 875 -40.79 -23.95 31.37
CA SER A 875 -40.58 -23.17 32.60
C SER A 875 -39.72 -21.91 32.43
N ASP A 876 -39.18 -21.65 31.24
CA ASP A 876 -38.21 -20.56 31.02
C ASP A 876 -38.86 -19.21 30.67
N GLY A 877 -40.19 -19.17 30.50
CA GLY A 877 -40.93 -17.95 30.22
C GLY A 877 -41.20 -17.10 31.46
N ILE A 878 -41.27 -15.78 31.25
CA ILE A 878 -41.68 -14.85 32.30
C ILE A 878 -43.18 -14.95 32.58
N THR A 879 -43.59 -14.72 33.83
CA THR A 879 -45.02 -14.62 34.22
C THR A 879 -45.39 -13.24 34.77
N SER A 880 -44.40 -12.37 34.94
CA SER A 880 -44.58 -10.99 35.41
C SER A 880 -43.52 -10.08 34.79
N GLU A 881 -43.85 -8.81 34.62
CA GLU A 881 -42.89 -7.79 34.18
C GLU A 881 -41.81 -7.48 35.23
N ALA A 882 -40.74 -6.82 34.80
CA ALA A 882 -39.68 -6.25 35.62
C ALA A 882 -39.19 -4.93 35.02
N GLU A 883 -39.33 -3.85 35.80
CA GLU A 883 -39.00 -2.48 35.38
C GLU A 883 -37.54 -2.08 35.66
N PRO A 884 -36.91 -1.24 34.81
CA PRO A 884 -37.46 -0.62 33.59
C PRO A 884 -37.44 -1.58 32.40
N ASN A 885 -38.42 -1.53 31.50
CA ASN A 885 -38.47 -2.32 30.26
C ASN A 885 -38.83 -1.48 28.99
N ASP A 886 -38.68 -0.16 29.06
CA ASP A 886 -39.19 0.80 28.07
C ASP A 886 -38.36 0.87 26.76
N ILE A 887 -37.24 0.16 26.65
CA ILE A 887 -36.35 0.14 25.48
C ILE A 887 -36.00 -1.29 25.04
N PHE A 888 -35.59 -1.47 23.77
CA PHE A 888 -35.30 -2.83 23.27
C PHE A 888 -34.20 -3.55 24.06
N ASP A 889 -33.23 -2.81 24.58
CA ASP A 889 -32.09 -3.36 25.35
C ASP A 889 -32.48 -3.91 26.74
N ASN A 890 -33.62 -3.49 27.30
CA ASN A 890 -34.12 -3.96 28.59
C ASN A 890 -35.49 -4.67 28.50
N ALA A 891 -35.90 -5.08 27.29
CA ALA A 891 -37.15 -5.78 27.09
C ALA A 891 -37.27 -7.05 27.96
N ASN A 892 -38.45 -7.28 28.55
CA ASN A 892 -38.70 -8.46 29.38
C ASN A 892 -39.01 -9.69 28.51
N GLY A 893 -38.45 -10.86 28.84
CA GLY A 893 -38.77 -12.09 28.14
C GLY A 893 -37.90 -13.28 28.55
N PRO A 894 -38.05 -14.43 27.87
CA PRO A 894 -38.98 -14.65 26.76
C PRO A 894 -40.44 -14.80 27.23
N ILE A 895 -41.39 -14.39 26.39
CA ILE A 895 -42.79 -14.87 26.48
C ILE A 895 -42.87 -16.23 25.80
N THR A 896 -43.50 -17.20 26.47
CA THR A 896 -43.69 -18.58 25.99
C THR A 896 -45.17 -18.91 25.82
N SER A 897 -45.50 -19.85 24.94
CA SER A 897 -46.89 -20.14 24.54
C SER A 897 -47.83 -20.68 25.63
N GLU A 898 -47.30 -21.13 26.77
CA GLU A 898 -48.07 -21.71 27.88
C GLU A 898 -48.26 -20.76 29.07
N LEU A 899 -47.64 -19.58 29.04
CA LEU A 899 -47.60 -18.66 30.18
C LEU A 899 -48.24 -17.31 29.85
N THR A 900 -49.11 -16.85 30.74
CA THR A 900 -49.66 -15.50 30.73
C THR A 900 -48.71 -14.57 31.50
N VAL A 901 -48.29 -13.47 30.88
CA VAL A 901 -47.53 -12.41 31.57
C VAL A 901 -48.50 -11.44 32.22
N LEU A 902 -48.29 -11.12 33.50
CA LEU A 902 -49.00 -10.07 34.22
C LEU A 902 -48.14 -8.80 34.29
N ALA A 903 -48.71 -7.66 33.89
CA ALA A 903 -48.04 -6.38 33.77
C ALA A 903 -48.92 -5.23 34.27
N GLU A 904 -48.36 -4.05 34.55
CA GLU A 904 -49.05 -2.90 35.11
C GLU A 904 -48.43 -1.57 34.69
N PHE A 905 -49.26 -0.71 34.10
CA PHE A 905 -48.86 0.68 33.84
C PHE A 905 -49.06 1.58 35.06
N HIS A 906 -47.96 2.11 35.61
CA HIS A 906 -48.01 3.11 36.69
C HIS A 906 -48.12 4.56 36.17
N SER A 907 -48.24 5.56 37.04
CA SER A 907 -48.50 6.95 36.63
C SER A 907 -47.36 7.64 35.84
N ASN A 908 -46.13 7.10 35.88
CA ASN A 908 -44.95 7.67 35.19
C ASN A 908 -44.37 6.75 34.11
N ASP A 909 -44.91 5.55 33.94
CA ASP A 909 -44.50 4.61 32.91
C ASP A 909 -45.59 4.60 31.82
N ASN A 910 -45.19 4.61 30.55
CA ASN A 910 -46.11 4.70 29.41
C ASN A 910 -45.81 3.68 28.31
N GLU A 911 -44.72 2.93 28.43
CA GLU A 911 -44.20 2.07 27.37
C GLU A 911 -43.53 0.84 27.99
N ASP A 912 -43.99 -0.34 27.61
CA ASP A 912 -43.39 -1.62 28.00
C ASP A 912 -42.94 -2.40 26.77
N ILE A 913 -41.77 -3.02 26.81
CA ILE A 913 -41.26 -3.88 25.74
C ILE A 913 -41.02 -5.30 26.24
N TYR A 914 -41.57 -6.26 25.50
CA TYR A 914 -41.36 -7.68 25.73
C TYR A 914 -40.72 -8.36 24.53
N TYR A 915 -40.07 -9.51 24.71
CA TYR A 915 -39.58 -10.30 23.59
C TYR A 915 -40.03 -11.77 23.65
N PHE A 916 -40.14 -12.38 22.48
CA PHE A 916 -40.32 -13.81 22.31
C PHE A 916 -39.54 -14.31 21.08
N ASP A 917 -39.19 -15.59 21.09
CA ASP A 917 -38.40 -16.22 20.04
C ASP A 917 -39.27 -17.21 19.25
N VAL A 918 -39.39 -17.00 17.94
CA VAL A 918 -40.11 -17.89 17.02
C VAL A 918 -39.14 -18.96 16.52
N ILE A 919 -39.46 -20.23 16.78
CA ILE A 919 -38.56 -21.38 16.54
C ILE A 919 -38.83 -22.13 15.22
N SER A 920 -40.01 -21.94 14.63
CA SER A 920 -40.32 -22.41 13.27
C SER A 920 -41.28 -21.42 12.61
N ASN A 921 -41.23 -21.29 11.28
CA ASN A 921 -42.16 -20.41 10.56
C ASN A 921 -43.61 -20.80 10.83
N GLY A 922 -44.46 -19.81 11.09
CA GLY A 922 -45.89 -20.03 11.30
C GLY A 922 -46.58 -18.85 11.98
N GLU A 923 -47.90 -18.97 12.11
CA GLU A 923 -48.73 -17.94 12.69
C GLU A 923 -48.49 -17.80 14.21
N VAL A 924 -48.24 -16.56 14.63
CA VAL A 924 -48.16 -16.15 16.04
C VAL A 924 -49.38 -15.29 16.34
N ASP A 925 -50.15 -15.69 17.34
CA ASP A 925 -51.31 -14.99 17.87
C ASP A 925 -50.92 -14.21 19.13
N ILE A 926 -51.24 -12.92 19.15
CA ILE A 926 -50.96 -12.01 20.27
C ILE A 926 -52.30 -11.54 20.85
N ASN A 927 -52.47 -11.75 22.15
CA ASN A 927 -53.62 -11.27 22.91
C ASN A 927 -53.13 -10.42 24.08
N VAL A 928 -53.58 -9.16 24.12
CA VAL A 928 -53.32 -8.24 25.25
C VAL A 928 -54.66 -7.85 25.88
N THR A 929 -54.80 -8.04 27.19
CA THR A 929 -56.06 -7.79 27.90
C THR A 929 -55.86 -6.75 29.00
N PRO A 930 -56.19 -5.46 28.77
CA PRO A 930 -56.19 -4.44 29.81
C PRO A 930 -57.36 -4.54 30.79
N ASP A 931 -57.16 -4.01 32.00
CA ASP A 931 -58.25 -3.67 32.92
C ASP A 931 -59.19 -2.60 32.33
N ARG A 932 -60.46 -2.62 32.77
CA ARG A 932 -61.58 -1.83 32.22
C ARG A 932 -61.32 -0.32 32.03
N ASP A 933 -60.43 0.28 32.82
CA ASP A 933 -60.13 1.72 32.82
C ASP A 933 -58.75 2.07 32.22
N LEU A 934 -58.03 1.08 31.64
CA LEU A 934 -56.72 1.24 31.01
C LEU A 934 -56.83 1.25 29.48
N GLY A 935 -56.35 2.31 28.85
CA GLY A 935 -56.27 2.46 27.40
C GLY A 935 -54.85 2.22 26.89
N ILE A 936 -54.64 1.05 26.28
CA ILE A 936 -53.35 0.61 25.69
C ILE A 936 -53.53 0.13 24.26
N SER A 937 -52.42 0.04 23.52
CA SER A 937 -52.30 -0.63 22.23
C SER A 937 -50.90 -1.23 22.09
N TRP A 938 -50.67 -2.08 21.08
CA TRP A 938 -49.38 -2.72 20.88
C TRP A 938 -48.92 -2.70 19.42
N MET A 939 -47.62 -2.84 19.22
CA MET A 939 -46.95 -3.01 17.93
C MET A 939 -45.93 -4.15 18.05
N LEU A 940 -45.83 -4.97 17.01
CA LEU A 940 -44.86 -6.06 16.94
C LEU A 940 -43.70 -5.67 16.03
N TYR A 941 -42.46 -5.83 16.48
CA TYR A 941 -41.25 -5.58 15.70
C TYR A 941 -40.43 -6.86 15.54
N LYS A 942 -39.67 -6.96 14.46
CA LYS A 942 -38.66 -8.02 14.31
C LYS A 942 -37.35 -7.51 14.89
N ALA A 943 -36.56 -8.35 15.58
CA ALA A 943 -35.31 -7.88 16.17
C ALA A 943 -34.29 -7.34 15.15
N SER A 944 -34.38 -7.78 13.88
CA SER A 944 -33.57 -7.26 12.77
C SER A 944 -34.05 -5.92 12.21
N ASP A 945 -35.23 -5.44 12.61
CA ASP A 945 -35.82 -4.16 12.19
C ASP A 945 -36.73 -3.62 13.31
N THR A 946 -36.12 -2.86 14.22
CA THR A 946 -36.80 -2.19 15.34
C THR A 946 -37.41 -0.84 14.95
N ILE A 947 -37.33 -0.45 13.68
CA ILE A 947 -37.88 0.80 13.16
C ILE A 947 -39.28 0.57 12.59
N ASN A 948 -39.48 -0.51 11.84
CA ASN A 948 -40.75 -0.82 11.19
C ASN A 948 -41.50 -1.95 11.91
N TYR A 949 -42.69 -1.66 12.43
CA TYR A 949 -43.55 -2.70 13.01
C TYR A 949 -44.16 -3.59 11.91
N VAL A 950 -44.35 -4.86 12.22
CA VAL A 950 -44.86 -5.90 11.32
C VAL A 950 -46.29 -6.32 11.62
N ALA A 951 -46.78 -6.09 12.85
CA ALA A 951 -48.15 -6.37 13.24
C ALA A 951 -48.65 -5.39 14.32
N TYR A 952 -49.97 -5.28 14.43
CA TYR A 952 -50.70 -4.46 15.39
C TYR A 952 -52.08 -5.10 15.64
N PRO A 953 -52.83 -4.72 16.69
CA PRO A 953 -54.13 -5.32 16.98
C PRO A 953 -55.12 -5.14 15.82
N THR A 954 -55.75 -6.24 15.37
CA THR A 954 -56.72 -6.27 14.28
C THR A 954 -58.18 -6.40 14.76
N SER A 955 -58.40 -6.76 16.03
CA SER A 955 -59.74 -6.84 16.64
C SER A 955 -59.72 -6.39 18.11
N THR A 956 -60.82 -5.74 18.52
CA THR A 956 -61.13 -5.38 19.91
C THR A 956 -62.44 -6.04 20.32
N THR A 957 -62.37 -7.06 21.18
CA THR A 957 -63.56 -7.79 21.63
C THR A 957 -63.54 -7.94 23.14
N GLY A 958 -64.49 -7.31 23.84
CA GLY A 958 -64.63 -7.43 25.29
C GLY A 958 -63.39 -6.99 26.07
N GLU A 959 -62.85 -5.81 25.75
CA GLU A 959 -61.61 -5.22 26.31
C GLU A 959 -60.30 -5.88 25.83
N ARG A 960 -60.33 -7.04 25.16
CA ARG A 960 -59.13 -7.73 24.62
C ARG A 960 -58.69 -7.21 23.25
N LEU A 961 -57.39 -6.91 23.11
CA LEU A 961 -56.69 -6.51 21.89
C LEU A 961 -56.00 -7.72 21.25
N THR A 962 -56.46 -8.16 20.08
CA THR A 962 -55.95 -9.37 19.42
C THR A 962 -55.39 -9.07 18.04
N GLY A 963 -54.34 -9.78 17.65
CA GLY A 963 -53.78 -9.74 16.30
C GLY A 963 -52.93 -10.97 16.04
N SER A 964 -52.76 -11.34 14.77
CA SER A 964 -51.91 -12.46 14.38
C SER A 964 -50.92 -12.04 13.29
N TYR A 965 -49.81 -12.78 13.20
CA TYR A 965 -48.75 -12.51 12.23
C TYR A 965 -48.10 -13.83 11.79
N ASP A 966 -47.97 -14.02 10.48
CA ASP A 966 -47.22 -15.16 9.92
C ASP A 966 -45.72 -14.90 10.09
N ALA A 967 -45.15 -15.42 11.17
CA ALA A 967 -43.81 -15.11 11.62
C ALA A 967 -42.77 -16.06 11.00
N THR A 968 -41.59 -15.50 10.69
CA THR A 968 -40.41 -16.28 10.33
C THR A 968 -39.57 -16.57 11.57
N VAL A 969 -38.76 -17.63 11.56
CA VAL A 969 -37.79 -17.91 12.64
C VAL A 969 -36.98 -16.66 13.02
N GLY A 970 -36.89 -16.38 14.32
CA GLY A 970 -36.16 -15.24 14.86
C GLY A 970 -36.84 -14.59 16.07
N ARG A 971 -36.17 -13.60 16.65
CA ARG A 971 -36.68 -12.82 17.79
C ARG A 971 -37.63 -11.72 17.35
N TYR A 972 -38.69 -11.54 18.13
CA TYR A 972 -39.65 -10.44 17.99
C TYR A 972 -39.79 -9.66 19.29
N TYR A 973 -40.08 -8.37 19.16
CA TYR A 973 -40.35 -7.47 20.27
C TYR A 973 -41.82 -7.02 20.22
N LEU A 974 -42.54 -7.24 21.31
CA LEU A 974 -43.90 -6.73 21.52
C LEU A 974 -43.80 -5.43 22.31
N TYR A 975 -44.03 -4.31 21.62
CA TYR A 975 -44.06 -2.96 22.19
C TYR A 975 -45.49 -2.60 22.56
N ILE A 976 -45.75 -2.32 23.84
CA ILE A 976 -47.06 -1.95 24.37
C ILE A 976 -46.97 -0.51 24.87
N TYR A 977 -47.89 0.35 24.45
CA TYR A 977 -47.91 1.75 24.85
C TYR A 977 -49.29 2.18 25.35
N LYS A 978 -49.27 3.06 26.35
CA LYS A 978 -50.46 3.59 27.03
C LYS A 978 -50.88 4.94 26.47
N TYR A 979 -52.18 5.11 26.21
CA TYR A 979 -52.78 6.40 25.83
C TYR A 979 -53.78 6.96 26.84
N SER A 980 -54.24 6.17 27.82
CA SER A 980 -55.05 6.68 28.94
C SER A 980 -55.08 5.74 30.14
N GLY A 981 -55.23 6.30 31.35
CA GLY A 981 -55.43 5.52 32.58
C GLY A 981 -54.14 5.01 33.23
N THR A 982 -54.31 4.14 34.23
CA THR A 982 -53.28 3.32 34.90
C THR A 982 -53.98 2.04 35.33
N GLY A 983 -53.31 0.90 35.27
CA GLY A 983 -53.92 -0.38 35.61
C GLY A 983 -53.12 -1.56 35.09
N SER A 984 -53.57 -2.76 35.43
CA SER A 984 -52.91 -4.00 35.00
C SER A 984 -53.39 -4.43 33.62
N TYR A 985 -52.57 -5.24 32.97
CA TYR A 985 -52.92 -5.94 31.74
C TYR A 985 -52.24 -7.31 31.69
N THR A 986 -52.77 -8.22 30.88
CA THR A 986 -52.16 -9.52 30.63
C THR A 986 -51.74 -9.68 29.18
N ILE A 987 -50.67 -10.45 28.96
CA ILE A 987 -50.16 -10.80 27.64
C ILE A 987 -50.19 -12.32 27.48
N ASP A 988 -50.84 -12.79 26.42
CA ASP A 988 -50.80 -14.18 25.96
C ASP A 988 -50.33 -14.20 24.51
N VAL A 989 -49.17 -14.81 24.25
CA VAL A 989 -48.66 -15.02 22.89
C VAL A 989 -48.62 -16.52 22.62
N SER A 990 -49.31 -16.99 21.58
CA SER A 990 -49.30 -18.40 21.17
C SER A 990 -48.80 -18.57 19.75
N GLY A 991 -48.16 -19.70 19.45
CA GLY A 991 -47.55 -19.96 18.15
C GLY A 991 -46.34 -20.87 18.29
N PRO A 992 -45.51 -20.99 17.23
CA PRO A 992 -44.26 -21.73 17.26
C PRO A 992 -43.17 -20.97 18.04
N LEU A 993 -43.37 -20.78 19.34
CA LEU A 993 -42.47 -20.08 20.25
C LEU A 993 -41.52 -21.05 20.95
N LYS A 994 -40.37 -20.52 21.40
CA LYS A 994 -39.40 -21.22 22.25
C LYS A 994 -39.99 -21.69 23.57
#